data_AF-A0A2U2NC63-F1
#
_entry.id   AF-A0A2U2NC63-F1
#
_cell.length_a   1.000
_cell.length_b   1.000
_cell.length_c   1.000
_cell.angle_alpha   90.00
_cell.angle_beta   90.00
_cell.angle_gamma   90.00
#
_symmetry.space_group_name_H-M   'P 1'
#
loop_
_entity.id
_entity.type
_entity.pdbx_description
1 polymer ?
#
loop_
_entity_poly.entity_id
_entity_poly.type
_entity_poly.pdbx_seq_one_letter_code
_entity_poly.pdbx_strand_id
1 'polypeptide(L)'
;MEDNQTPPAVNESYGYTGYGDEQDFQNDPYTEAFRRLHQGDGFTPLPGGINVGDINYVATGLRECNDGERPDFYDRQAHGIHYPRREDEGKAPKECFHEGYARMLWDYVQGNIFQGLNIDGTDDKTLYCRDVDMSGEGRLLDSWHVLDMQKEYVIPKTAWNPMWVEQMLYETGKLETRVRRGIKFRNVVFIRPGTEYQFDPVGRIEPGNPKFNEPYLVNLDCDFDEKVAAEARDLLKLITTNDNGHSAENLTRIFATPMLEPYKHLTYIMYGDGGNGKGLIVKSMKETFKEKVASVDAQKILGGQRGGGGFSTDQEVLKLLGAMWAFDEEANDITLEQMTNLKRISTGDPLVARRIQENAIEVQPYAAFTICSNNPVVTTMTAASARRFAFIRMSENKDWAIREKDPNNPMDRETAMMRIRSFIKKHKANGWMMASCALWEQDEANRIRMERDRAAAIRRGDEKLPPHWEDHWTDVVIGSSSDLTRAQEWYISRILEHGYAISRECPYRENDIEHKNSIAMLGLESSTKRIDGVNRRVLVIAKNGKQRFDNYAQQFREDEKTADIPPEIPYSEDDEPEGWDIKNPPAEPEAGEKRSTYAPVKESKSKTGKKTSESKPKAKAKSRKTTSRKSVAKPIPVKNPNPVAYYDPAKPDDDPHVDLSPDEYPPEDYGPDNVPQPPAGWDDEIPLPDEEPASPEYEPPEN
;
A
#
# COMPACT_ATOMS: atom_id res chain seq x y z
N MET A 1 61.39 22.40 -7.77
CA MET A 1 60.61 23.62 -7.57
C MET A 1 59.36 23.40 -8.38
N GLU A 2 58.40 22.71 -7.77
CA GLU A 2 57.07 22.47 -8.34
C GLU A 2 56.15 23.49 -7.69
N ASP A 3 55.48 24.28 -8.54
CA ASP A 3 54.54 25.31 -8.13
C ASP A 3 53.33 24.68 -7.45
N ASN A 4 53.33 24.75 -6.11
CA ASN A 4 52.13 24.63 -5.29
C ASN A 4 51.23 25.82 -5.61
N GLN A 5 50.33 25.66 -6.58
CA GLN A 5 49.17 26.53 -6.69
C GLN A 5 48.35 26.35 -5.40
N THR A 6 48.39 27.39 -4.58
CA THR A 6 47.59 27.53 -3.37
C THR A 6 46.12 27.48 -3.79
N PRO A 7 45.24 26.72 -3.11
CA PRO A 7 43.81 26.79 -3.39
C PRO A 7 43.35 28.26 -3.23
N PRO A 8 42.45 28.75 -4.10
CA PRO A 8 41.98 30.12 -4.02
C PRO A 8 41.35 30.37 -2.64
N ALA A 9 41.62 31.56 -2.09
CA ALA A 9 41.05 32.01 -0.83
C ALA A 9 39.51 31.88 -0.86
N VAL A 10 38.96 31.45 0.27
CA VAL A 10 37.51 31.33 0.50
C VAL A 10 36.86 32.69 0.25
N ASN A 11 36.27 32.87 -0.94
CA ASN A 11 35.42 34.01 -1.24
C ASN A 11 34.08 33.80 -0.52
N GLU A 12 33.58 34.82 0.18
CA GLU A 12 32.32 34.82 0.94
C GLU A 12 31.05 34.67 0.06
N SER A 13 31.19 34.30 -1.22
CA SER A 13 30.12 34.25 -2.22
C SER A 13 29.73 32.83 -2.66
N TYR A 14 30.12 31.78 -1.93
CA TYR A 14 29.74 30.41 -2.27
C TYR A 14 28.31 30.11 -1.78
N GLY A 15 27.33 30.32 -2.68
CA GLY A 15 26.08 29.54 -2.85
C GLY A 15 25.30 29.03 -1.64
N TYR A 16 25.39 29.67 -0.47
CA TYR A 16 24.67 29.28 0.73
C TYR A 16 24.05 30.53 1.36
N THR A 17 22.94 31.00 0.79
CA THR A 17 22.30 32.28 1.14
C THR A 17 21.32 32.19 2.33
N GLY A 18 21.40 31.13 3.14
CA GLY A 18 20.35 30.77 4.10
C GLY A 18 20.59 31.02 5.59
N TYR A 19 21.83 31.24 6.06
CA TYR A 19 22.12 31.23 7.51
C TYR A 19 22.59 32.58 8.04
N GLY A 20 21.95 33.01 9.13
CA GLY A 20 22.26 34.25 9.85
C GLY A 20 23.49 34.18 10.76
N ASP A 21 23.95 32.97 11.13
CA ASP A 21 25.08 32.75 12.05
C ASP A 21 25.92 31.50 11.68
N GLU A 22 27.25 31.55 11.86
CA GLU A 22 28.20 30.45 11.56
C GLU A 22 27.96 29.16 12.38
N GLN A 23 27.35 29.28 13.57
CA GLN A 23 27.04 28.13 14.42
C GLN A 23 25.87 27.29 13.90
N ASP A 24 24.89 27.92 13.26
CA ASP A 24 23.75 27.21 12.66
C ASP A 24 24.22 26.44 11.42
N PHE A 25 25.11 27.02 10.63
CA PHE A 25 25.74 26.37 9.49
C PHE A 25 26.56 25.12 9.87
N GLN A 26 27.25 25.14 11.01
CA GLN A 26 28.05 24.00 11.48
C GLN A 26 27.21 22.82 12.01
N ASN A 27 25.97 23.07 12.43
CA ASN A 27 25.11 22.05 13.02
C ASN A 27 23.99 21.59 12.07
N ASP A 28 23.84 22.24 10.92
CA ASP A 28 22.88 21.83 9.91
C ASP A 28 23.29 20.48 9.26
N PRO A 29 22.44 19.43 9.34
CA PRO A 29 22.69 18.17 8.64
C PRO A 29 22.77 18.34 7.11
N TYR A 30 22.12 19.36 6.54
CA TYR A 30 22.09 19.60 5.10
C TYR A 30 23.39 20.22 4.56
N THR A 31 24.25 20.79 5.41
CA THR A 31 25.53 21.40 4.98
C THR A 31 26.69 20.41 4.97
N GLU A 32 26.47 19.17 5.41
CA GLU A 32 27.56 18.23 5.71
C GLU A 32 28.41 17.92 4.47
N ALA A 33 27.78 17.63 3.33
CA ALA A 33 28.47 17.34 2.08
C ALA A 33 29.33 18.53 1.61
N PHE A 34 28.78 19.74 1.66
CA PHE A 34 29.52 20.97 1.35
C PHE A 34 30.74 21.14 2.26
N ARG A 35 30.57 20.96 3.58
CA ARG A 35 31.65 21.11 4.57
C ARG A 35 32.78 20.14 4.30
N ARG A 36 32.49 18.86 4.06
CA ARG A 36 33.51 17.85 3.75
C ARG A 36 34.28 18.19 2.48
N LEU A 37 33.58 18.59 1.42
CA LEU A 37 34.22 18.95 0.15
C LEU A 37 35.23 20.10 0.34
N HIS A 38 34.87 21.14 1.10
CA HIS A 38 35.69 22.33 1.30
C HIS A 38 36.75 22.19 2.40
N GLN A 39 36.63 21.20 3.29
CA GLN A 39 37.65 20.84 4.29
C GLN A 39 38.77 19.96 3.71
N GLY A 40 38.72 19.65 2.41
CA GLY A 40 39.78 18.93 1.70
C GLY A 40 39.60 17.40 1.65
N ASP A 41 38.45 16.88 2.07
CA ASP A 41 38.16 15.43 2.02
C ASP A 41 37.95 14.95 0.58
N GLY A 42 37.43 15.81 -0.31
CA GLY A 42 37.21 15.53 -1.73
C GLY A 42 36.43 14.24 -2.02
N PHE A 43 36.28 13.93 -3.30
CA PHE A 43 35.74 12.64 -3.76
C PHE A 43 36.83 11.56 -3.74
N THR A 44 36.47 10.37 -3.26
CA THR A 44 37.39 9.23 -3.15
C THR A 44 37.44 8.42 -4.44
N PRO A 45 38.62 8.08 -4.95
CA PRO A 45 38.75 7.25 -6.15
C PRO A 45 38.28 5.81 -5.89
N LEU A 46 37.38 5.32 -6.74
CA LEU A 46 36.93 3.93 -6.74
C LEU A 46 37.63 3.10 -7.84
N PRO A 47 37.84 1.78 -7.65
CA PRO A 47 38.40 0.91 -8.69
C PRO A 47 37.54 0.91 -9.96
N GLY A 48 38.11 1.30 -11.09
CA GLY A 48 37.36 1.46 -12.35
C GLY A 48 36.34 2.61 -12.32
N GLY A 49 36.43 3.49 -11.32
CA GLY A 49 35.55 4.61 -11.10
C GLY A 49 35.81 5.80 -12.01
N ILE A 50 35.07 6.87 -11.77
CA ILE A 50 35.14 8.11 -12.54
C ILE A 50 36.41 8.88 -12.14
N ASN A 51 36.89 9.76 -13.02
CA ASN A 51 38.00 10.64 -12.72
C ASN A 51 37.64 11.62 -11.58
N VAL A 52 38.07 11.31 -10.36
CA VAL A 52 37.80 12.16 -9.19
C VAL A 52 38.44 13.55 -9.27
N GLY A 53 39.51 13.72 -10.06
CA GLY A 53 40.06 15.05 -10.31
C GLY A 53 39.10 15.94 -11.09
N ASP A 54 38.36 15.35 -12.03
CA ASP A 54 37.30 16.05 -12.77
C ASP A 54 36.08 16.30 -11.87
N ILE A 55 35.69 15.32 -11.06
CA ILE A 55 34.57 15.49 -10.11
C ILE A 55 34.87 16.61 -9.12
N ASN A 56 36.04 16.60 -8.48
CA ASN A 56 36.44 17.62 -7.51
C ASN A 56 36.51 19.00 -8.16
N TYR A 57 37.11 19.12 -9.35
CA TYR A 57 37.18 20.38 -10.09
C TYR A 57 35.79 20.96 -10.37
N VAL A 58 34.85 20.11 -10.79
CA VAL A 58 33.49 20.55 -11.06
C VAL A 58 32.75 20.89 -9.77
N ALA A 59 32.77 19.99 -8.78
CA ALA A 59 32.02 20.16 -7.53
C ALA A 59 32.42 21.42 -6.76
N THR A 60 33.70 21.80 -6.76
CA THR A 60 34.18 23.05 -6.10
C THR A 60 34.04 24.29 -6.97
N GLY A 61 33.87 24.13 -8.29
CA GLY A 61 33.72 25.22 -9.24
C GLY A 61 32.28 25.56 -9.61
N LEU A 62 31.30 24.73 -9.21
CA LEU A 62 29.88 25.03 -9.35
C LEU A 62 29.52 26.25 -8.49
N ARG A 63 28.77 27.18 -9.06
CA ARG A 63 28.32 28.39 -8.38
C ARG A 63 27.02 28.93 -8.98
N GLU A 64 26.28 29.67 -8.18
CA GLU A 64 25.19 30.49 -8.69
C GLU A 64 25.72 31.56 -9.68
N CYS A 65 24.88 31.86 -10.67
CA CYS A 65 25.13 32.91 -11.64
C CYS A 65 24.91 34.28 -11.02
N ASN A 66 25.79 35.23 -11.35
CA ASN A 66 25.59 36.63 -11.01
C ASN A 66 24.53 37.26 -11.94
N ASP A 67 24.00 38.42 -11.54
CA ASP A 67 23.05 39.19 -12.35
C ASP A 67 23.57 39.42 -13.78
N GLY A 68 22.82 38.94 -14.76
CA GLY A 68 23.13 39.06 -16.19
C GLY A 68 24.02 37.96 -16.77
N GLU A 69 24.55 37.03 -15.96
CA GLU A 69 25.19 35.82 -16.47
C GLU A 69 24.13 34.86 -17.01
N ARG A 70 24.44 34.20 -18.13
CA ARG A 70 23.57 33.13 -18.67
C ARG A 70 23.86 31.83 -17.91
N PRO A 71 22.86 31.21 -17.28
CA PRO A 71 23.07 29.94 -16.59
C PRO A 71 23.26 28.78 -17.57
N ASP A 72 24.07 27.81 -17.14
CA ASP A 72 24.19 26.52 -17.83
C ASP A 72 22.98 25.64 -17.50
N PHE A 73 22.55 25.64 -16.23
CA PHE A 73 21.33 24.96 -15.78
C PHE A 73 20.66 25.70 -14.63
N TYR A 74 19.44 25.25 -14.30
CA TYR A 74 18.72 25.71 -13.11
C TYR A 74 18.70 24.60 -12.07
N ASP A 75 18.92 24.95 -10.81
CA ASP A 75 18.80 24.03 -9.69
C ASP A 75 17.35 23.81 -9.25
N ARG A 76 17.17 23.06 -8.15
CA ARG A 76 15.87 22.75 -7.57
C ARG A 76 15.08 23.97 -7.11
N GLN A 77 15.75 25.06 -6.75
CA GLN A 77 15.11 26.30 -6.31
C GLN A 77 14.99 27.34 -7.43
N ALA A 78 15.22 26.90 -8.67
CA ALA A 78 15.22 27.72 -9.88
C ALA A 78 16.32 28.80 -9.89
N HIS A 79 17.40 28.63 -9.13
CA HIS A 79 18.59 29.45 -9.25
C HIS A 79 19.40 29.01 -10.47
N GLY A 80 19.93 29.98 -11.22
CA GLY A 80 20.80 29.73 -12.35
C GLY A 80 22.20 29.34 -11.88
N ILE A 81 22.72 28.21 -12.35
CA ILE A 81 24.03 27.65 -11.96
C ILE A 81 24.98 27.63 -13.15
N HIS A 82 26.25 27.99 -12.88
CA HIS A 82 27.34 27.93 -13.84
C HIS A 82 28.15 26.62 -13.68
N TYR A 83 28.35 25.90 -14.78
CA TYR A 83 29.09 24.65 -14.87
C TYR A 83 30.54 24.91 -15.33
N PRO A 84 31.55 24.74 -14.45
CA PRO A 84 32.95 24.95 -14.82
C PRO A 84 33.40 24.00 -15.94
N ARG A 85 34.10 24.56 -16.94
CA ARG A 85 34.67 23.83 -18.08
C ARG A 85 36.19 23.95 -18.04
N ARG A 86 36.91 22.87 -18.34
CA ARG A 86 38.37 22.95 -18.43
C ARG A 86 38.79 23.74 -19.65
N GLU A 87 39.67 24.69 -19.42
CA GLU A 87 40.35 25.44 -20.46
C GLU A 87 41.72 24.80 -20.71
N ASP A 88 41.85 24.12 -21.84
CA ASP A 88 43.16 23.68 -22.35
C ASP A 88 43.70 24.78 -23.28
N GLU A 89 44.96 25.17 -23.13
CA GLU A 89 45.59 26.17 -24.01
C GLU A 89 45.40 25.82 -25.49
N GLY A 90 44.75 26.73 -26.23
CA GLY A 90 44.51 26.59 -27.67
C GLY A 90 43.35 25.67 -28.06
N LYS A 91 42.53 25.20 -27.12
CA LYS A 91 41.30 24.43 -27.41
C LYS A 91 40.07 25.14 -26.85
N ALA A 92 38.91 24.82 -27.44
CA ALA A 92 37.63 25.24 -26.89
C ALA A 92 37.44 24.62 -25.48
N PRO A 93 36.83 25.35 -24.53
CA PRO A 93 36.51 24.82 -23.21
C PRO A 93 35.74 23.51 -23.31
N LYS A 94 36.19 22.50 -22.58
CA LYS A 94 35.60 21.15 -22.64
C LYS A 94 34.92 20.79 -21.33
N GLU A 95 33.70 20.27 -21.44
CA GLU A 95 32.99 19.67 -20.32
C GLU A 95 33.69 18.41 -19.84
N CYS A 96 33.85 18.27 -18.52
CA CYS A 96 34.41 17.08 -17.90
C CYS A 96 33.49 15.86 -18.09
N PHE A 97 32.18 16.09 -17.98
CA PHE A 97 31.12 15.11 -18.16
C PHE A 97 29.80 15.80 -18.51
N HIS A 98 28.77 15.02 -18.85
CA HIS A 98 27.44 15.55 -19.19
C HIS A 98 26.85 16.40 -18.05
N GLU A 99 26.21 17.51 -18.40
CA GLU A 99 25.61 18.50 -17.47
C GLU A 99 24.72 17.86 -16.39
N GLY A 100 23.97 16.81 -16.72
CA GLY A 100 23.15 16.08 -15.74
C GLY A 100 23.93 15.55 -14.51
N TYR A 101 25.19 15.14 -14.66
CA TYR A 101 26.02 14.79 -13.50
C TYR A 101 26.48 16.02 -12.71
N ALA A 102 26.66 17.17 -13.37
CA ALA A 102 26.96 18.43 -12.68
C ALA A 102 25.76 18.88 -11.83
N ARG A 103 24.53 18.74 -12.34
CA ARG A 103 23.29 18.97 -11.57
C ARG A 103 23.20 18.05 -10.34
N MET A 104 23.52 16.77 -10.52
CA MET A 104 23.56 15.83 -9.41
C MET A 104 24.62 16.19 -8.36
N LEU A 105 25.81 16.61 -8.78
CA LEU A 105 26.86 17.06 -7.86
C LEU A 105 26.43 18.33 -7.10
N TRP A 106 25.74 19.26 -7.77
CA TRP A 106 25.13 20.41 -7.11
C TRP A 106 24.16 19.95 -6.02
N ASP A 107 23.21 19.07 -6.35
CA ASP A 107 22.23 18.56 -5.39
C ASP A 107 22.89 17.80 -4.22
N TYR A 108 23.95 17.03 -4.47
CA TYR A 108 24.73 16.39 -3.40
C TYR A 108 25.38 17.41 -2.47
N VAL A 109 26.08 18.39 -3.03
CA VAL A 109 26.78 19.43 -2.26
C VAL A 109 25.80 20.26 -1.45
N GLN A 110 24.61 20.53 -1.99
CA GLN A 110 23.53 21.26 -1.34
C GLN A 110 22.74 20.43 -0.31
N GLY A 111 23.12 19.17 -0.06
CA GLY A 111 22.43 18.31 0.92
C GLY A 111 21.06 17.82 0.45
N ASN A 112 20.81 17.80 -0.87
CA ASN A 112 19.58 17.31 -1.47
C ASN A 112 19.67 15.84 -1.88
N ILE A 113 20.80 15.16 -1.65
CA ILE A 113 20.97 13.73 -1.90
C ILE A 113 21.54 13.06 -0.64
N PHE A 114 20.81 12.08 -0.11
CA PHE A 114 21.27 11.27 1.02
C PHE A 114 21.01 9.79 0.78
N GLN A 115 21.78 8.95 1.47
CA GLN A 115 21.49 7.53 1.56
C GLN A 115 20.39 7.29 2.61
N GLY A 116 19.56 6.28 2.39
CA GLY A 116 18.57 5.86 3.38
C GLY A 116 19.15 4.99 4.48
N LEU A 117 18.42 4.96 5.59
CA LEU A 117 18.67 4.08 6.72
C LEU A 117 17.53 3.08 6.86
N ASN A 118 17.87 1.80 6.95
CA ASN A 118 16.93 0.73 7.28
C ASN A 118 16.43 0.87 8.73
N ILE A 119 15.33 0.16 9.03
CA ILE A 119 14.77 0.09 10.37
C ILE A 119 15.76 -0.50 11.37
N ASP A 120 16.69 -1.36 10.97
CA ASP A 120 17.72 -1.93 11.86
C ASP A 120 18.95 -1.03 12.03
N GLY A 121 18.91 0.21 11.51
CA GLY A 121 20.02 1.14 11.57
C GLY A 121 21.14 0.84 10.56
N THR A 122 20.95 -0.09 9.62
CA THR A 122 21.90 -0.35 8.54
C THR A 122 21.63 0.53 7.32
N ASP A 123 22.67 0.82 6.53
CA ASP A 123 22.50 1.56 5.28
C ASP A 123 21.66 0.77 4.26
N ASP A 124 20.63 1.39 3.68
CA ASP A 124 19.68 0.70 2.78
C ASP A 124 20.10 0.67 1.31
N LYS A 125 21.34 1.09 1.02
CA LYS A 125 21.92 1.27 -0.35
C LYS A 125 21.02 2.01 -1.34
N THR A 126 20.02 2.74 -0.84
CA THR A 126 19.10 3.50 -1.67
C THR A 126 19.46 4.97 -1.53
N LEU A 127 19.61 5.64 -2.67
CA LEU A 127 19.78 7.09 -2.71
C LEU A 127 18.40 7.73 -2.74
N TYR A 128 18.24 8.78 -1.97
CA TYR A 128 17.05 9.60 -1.93
C TYR A 128 17.40 11.01 -2.36
N CYS A 129 16.45 11.65 -3.04
CA CYS A 129 16.56 13.05 -3.40
C CYS A 129 15.42 13.86 -2.79
N ARG A 130 15.73 15.10 -2.42
CA ARG A 130 14.79 16.02 -1.77
C ARG A 130 13.76 16.55 -2.78
N ASP A 131 12.50 16.55 -2.37
CA ASP A 131 11.40 17.03 -3.19
C ASP A 131 11.40 18.56 -3.28
N VAL A 132 10.80 19.08 -4.36
CA VAL A 132 10.60 20.51 -4.60
C VAL A 132 9.10 20.78 -4.67
N ASP A 133 8.69 21.94 -4.18
CA ASP A 133 7.34 22.41 -4.36
C ASP A 133 7.04 22.73 -5.84
N MET A 134 6.17 21.91 -6.42
CA MET A 134 5.69 22.03 -7.79
C MET A 134 4.56 23.07 -7.94
N SER A 135 4.18 23.79 -6.88
CA SER A 135 3.19 24.88 -6.93
C SER A 135 3.67 26.11 -7.70
N GLY A 136 4.99 26.21 -7.95
CA GLY A 136 5.63 27.35 -8.61
C GLY A 136 6.42 28.25 -7.66
N GLU A 137 6.41 27.99 -6.35
CA GLU A 137 7.19 28.75 -5.36
C GLU A 137 8.67 28.33 -5.28
N GLY A 138 9.06 27.21 -5.90
CA GLY A 138 10.47 26.78 -5.99
C GLY A 138 11.11 26.44 -4.63
N ARG A 139 10.30 26.08 -3.63
CA ARG A 139 10.78 25.78 -2.27
C ARG A 139 11.20 24.32 -2.16
N LEU A 140 12.32 24.06 -1.47
CA LEU A 140 12.66 22.69 -1.06
C LEU A 140 11.66 22.21 -0.02
N LEU A 141 11.20 20.99 -0.18
CA LEU A 141 10.31 20.31 0.77
C LEU A 141 11.16 19.43 1.68
N ASP A 142 10.71 19.20 2.91
CA ASP A 142 11.34 18.22 3.80
C ASP A 142 10.93 16.77 3.50
N SER A 143 10.46 16.50 2.28
CA SER A 143 10.09 15.18 1.79
C SER A 143 11.10 14.67 0.76
N TRP A 144 11.14 13.33 0.60
CA TRP A 144 12.20 12.65 -0.16
C TRP A 144 11.64 11.55 -1.05
N HIS A 145 12.17 11.37 -2.26
CA HIS A 145 11.84 10.26 -3.14
C HIS A 145 13.08 9.45 -3.52
N VAL A 146 12.90 8.21 -3.96
CA VAL A 146 14.00 7.35 -4.39
C VAL A 146 14.61 7.92 -5.68
N LEU A 147 15.92 8.14 -5.67
CA LEU A 147 16.65 8.74 -6.77
C LEU A 147 16.88 7.74 -7.91
N ASP A 148 16.18 7.92 -9.02
CA ASP A 148 16.56 7.36 -10.32
C ASP A 148 17.45 8.37 -11.04
N MET A 149 18.76 8.27 -10.84
CA MET A 149 19.76 9.24 -11.32
C MET A 149 19.64 9.55 -12.82
N GLN A 150 19.33 8.55 -13.64
CA GLN A 150 19.24 8.76 -15.09
C GLN A 150 18.02 9.62 -15.44
N LYS A 151 16.87 9.30 -14.83
CA LYS A 151 15.61 9.99 -15.08
C LYS A 151 15.59 11.38 -14.46
N GLU A 152 16.04 11.49 -13.21
CA GLU A 152 16.03 12.73 -12.42
C GLU A 152 16.86 13.83 -13.09
N TYR A 153 18.06 13.48 -13.55
CA TYR A 153 19.00 14.43 -14.13
C TYR A 153 19.04 14.41 -15.67
N VAL A 154 18.04 13.77 -16.30
CA VAL A 154 17.86 13.72 -17.76
C VAL A 154 19.14 13.30 -18.50
N ILE A 155 19.80 12.25 -18.00
CA ILE A 155 21.07 11.80 -18.55
C ILE A 155 20.80 10.91 -19.76
N PRO A 156 21.26 11.28 -20.97
CA PRO A 156 21.01 10.49 -22.17
C PRO A 156 21.74 9.15 -22.07
N LYS A 157 21.17 8.10 -22.69
CA LYS A 157 21.75 6.74 -22.68
C LYS A 157 23.21 6.70 -23.18
N THR A 158 23.60 7.62 -24.06
CA THR A 158 24.97 7.74 -24.59
C THR A 158 25.98 8.25 -23.55
N ALA A 159 25.52 8.98 -22.54
CA ALA A 159 26.35 9.52 -21.45
C ALA A 159 26.16 8.76 -20.12
N TRP A 160 25.21 7.81 -20.07
CA TRP A 160 24.96 7.02 -18.87
C TRP A 160 26.18 6.17 -18.50
N ASN A 161 26.63 6.30 -17.26
CA ASN A 161 27.72 5.53 -16.68
C ASN A 161 27.30 5.09 -15.26
N PRO A 162 27.06 3.79 -15.02
CA PRO A 162 26.59 3.27 -13.74
C PRO A 162 27.58 3.49 -12.58
N MET A 163 28.87 3.75 -12.87
CA MET A 163 29.84 4.07 -11.83
C MET A 163 29.51 5.34 -11.06
N TRP A 164 28.65 6.23 -11.60
CA TRP A 164 28.16 7.38 -10.84
C TRP A 164 27.27 6.97 -9.69
N VAL A 165 26.45 5.92 -9.84
CA VAL A 165 25.61 5.40 -8.75
C VAL A 165 26.50 4.86 -7.62
N GLU A 166 27.51 4.06 -7.96
CA GLU A 166 28.48 3.52 -7.00
C GLU A 166 29.28 4.62 -6.31
N GLN A 167 29.72 5.64 -7.07
CA GLN A 167 30.42 6.80 -6.51
C GLN A 167 29.51 7.55 -5.53
N MET A 168 28.27 7.85 -5.91
CA MET A 168 27.36 8.56 -5.03
C MET A 168 27.02 7.78 -3.78
N LEU A 169 26.76 6.47 -3.88
CA LEU A 169 26.54 5.60 -2.72
C LEU A 169 27.74 5.64 -1.76
N TYR A 170 28.96 5.58 -2.30
CA TYR A 170 30.17 5.64 -1.49
C TYR A 170 30.32 7.00 -0.77
N GLU A 171 30.08 8.10 -1.48
CA GLU A 171 30.22 9.46 -0.94
C GLU A 171 29.13 9.79 0.08
N THR A 172 27.87 9.50 -0.23
CA THR A 172 26.77 9.66 0.73
C THR A 172 26.92 8.76 1.94
N GLY A 173 27.54 7.58 1.78
CA GLY A 173 27.84 6.66 2.88
C GLY A 173 28.85 7.21 3.89
N LYS A 174 29.63 8.23 3.53
CA LYS A 174 30.53 8.92 4.46
C LYS A 174 29.81 9.94 5.33
N LEU A 175 28.65 10.43 4.91
CA LEU A 175 27.90 11.41 5.67
C LEU A 175 27.40 10.77 6.98
N GLU A 176 27.10 11.55 8.00
CA GLU A 176 26.37 11.11 9.18
C GLU A 176 24.86 11.21 8.94
N THR A 177 24.44 12.20 8.16
CA THR A 177 23.04 12.44 7.81
C THR A 177 22.49 11.33 6.91
N ARG A 178 21.30 10.84 7.23
CA ARG A 178 20.59 9.78 6.49
C ARG A 178 19.10 10.09 6.40
N VAL A 179 18.45 9.61 5.33
CA VAL A 179 16.98 9.57 5.28
C VAL A 179 16.47 8.44 6.15
N ARG A 180 15.81 8.79 7.25
CA ARG A 180 15.23 7.83 8.18
C ARG A 180 13.83 7.39 7.75
N ARG A 181 13.52 6.12 8.02
CA ARG A 181 12.16 5.58 7.93
C ARG A 181 11.35 6.06 9.12
N GLY A 182 10.61 7.13 8.92
CA GLY A 182 9.73 7.72 9.92
C GLY A 182 8.73 8.69 9.29
N ILE A 183 7.82 9.18 10.12
CA ILE A 183 6.74 10.09 9.73
C ILE A 183 6.88 11.34 10.59
N LYS A 184 7.30 12.44 9.96
CA LYS A 184 7.44 13.75 10.60
C LYS A 184 6.18 14.59 10.40
N PHE A 185 5.65 15.09 11.52
CA PHE A 185 4.71 16.20 11.61
C PHE A 185 5.47 17.45 12.08
N ARG A 186 4.86 18.62 11.98
CA ARG A 186 5.48 19.89 12.42
C ARG A 186 5.86 19.92 13.91
N ASN A 187 5.20 19.12 14.74
CA ASN A 187 5.39 19.08 16.19
C ASN A 187 5.86 17.72 16.74
N VAL A 188 5.94 16.66 15.94
CA VAL A 188 6.37 15.33 16.43
C VAL A 188 6.84 14.44 15.27
N VAL A 189 7.77 13.54 15.53
CA VAL A 189 8.12 12.46 14.60
C VAL A 189 7.80 11.11 15.20
N PHE A 190 7.15 10.25 14.42
CA PHE A 190 6.99 8.83 14.71
C PHE A 190 8.04 8.03 13.97
N ILE A 191 8.78 7.21 14.71
CA ILE A 191 9.83 6.36 14.16
C ILE A 191 9.90 5.06 14.95
N ARG A 192 10.29 3.97 14.28
CA ARG A 192 10.80 2.79 14.95
C ARG A 192 12.31 2.94 15.13
N PRO A 193 12.82 3.06 16.36
CA PRO A 193 14.25 3.16 16.59
C PRO A 193 14.93 1.91 16.04
N GLY A 194 15.98 2.11 15.25
CA GLY A 194 16.79 1.01 14.76
C GLY A 194 17.95 0.74 15.68
N THR A 195 17.71 0.02 16.78
CA THR A 195 18.81 -0.62 17.49
C THR A 195 19.01 -2.05 17.03
N GLU A 196 20.12 -2.65 17.44
CA GLU A 196 20.47 -4.06 17.25
C GLU A 196 19.33 -5.04 17.61
N TYR A 197 18.36 -4.57 18.40
CA TYR A 197 17.12 -5.26 18.70
C TYR A 197 15.99 -4.80 17.77
N GLN A 198 15.59 -5.69 16.87
CA GLN A 198 14.47 -5.51 15.90
C GLN A 198 13.07 -5.32 16.54
N PHE A 199 13.01 -5.05 17.84
CA PHE A 199 11.78 -4.92 18.65
C PHE A 199 11.67 -3.58 19.38
N ASP A 200 12.45 -2.58 19.02
CA ASP A 200 12.33 -1.28 19.64
C ASP A 200 10.95 -0.68 19.43
N PRO A 201 10.36 -0.09 20.48
CA PRO A 201 9.03 0.47 20.37
C PRO A 201 8.98 1.65 19.43
N VAL A 202 7.84 1.82 18.76
CA VAL A 202 7.52 3.08 18.09
C VAL A 202 7.67 4.21 19.11
N GLY A 203 8.56 5.15 18.81
CA GLY A 203 8.86 6.29 19.64
C GLY A 203 8.36 7.60 19.04
N ARG A 204 8.13 8.58 19.90
CA ARG A 204 7.93 9.98 19.54
C ARG A 204 9.23 10.75 19.73
N ILE A 205 9.57 11.56 18.75
CA ILE A 205 10.65 12.55 18.82
C ILE A 205 10.01 13.93 18.78
N GLU A 206 10.22 14.71 19.83
CA GLU A 206 9.74 16.08 19.96
C GLU A 206 10.76 17.09 19.39
N PRO A 207 10.36 18.33 19.04
CA PRO A 207 11.23 19.35 18.44
C PRO A 207 12.52 19.68 19.21
N GLY A 208 12.54 19.44 20.53
CA GLY A 208 13.72 19.65 21.37
C GLY A 208 14.80 18.57 21.23
N ASN A 209 14.53 17.47 20.51
CA ASN A 209 15.50 16.42 20.26
C ASN A 209 16.25 16.70 18.94
N PRO A 210 17.60 16.63 18.89
CA PRO A 210 18.38 16.87 17.67
C PRO A 210 17.93 16.03 16.46
N LYS A 211 17.43 14.81 16.70
CA LYS A 211 16.92 13.92 15.66
C LYS A 211 15.65 14.43 14.98
N PHE A 212 14.95 15.40 15.56
CA PHE A 212 13.74 15.97 14.97
C PHE A 212 14.00 16.65 13.62
N ASN A 213 15.19 17.23 13.46
CA ASN A 213 15.60 17.94 12.25
C ASN A 213 16.28 17.04 11.21
N GLU A 214 16.42 15.74 11.48
CA GLU A 214 16.94 14.81 10.48
C GLU A 214 15.95 14.60 9.33
N PRO A 215 16.42 14.18 8.15
CA PRO A 215 15.57 13.80 7.03
C PRO A 215 14.67 12.59 7.31
N TYR A 216 13.37 12.71 7.04
CA TYR A 216 12.40 11.62 7.18
C TYR A 216 11.67 11.32 5.87
N LEU A 217 11.43 10.03 5.63
CA LEU A 217 10.86 9.52 4.39
C LEU A 217 9.45 10.08 4.08
N VAL A 218 8.65 10.30 5.12
CA VAL A 218 7.37 10.99 5.07
C VAL A 218 7.44 12.21 5.96
N ASN A 219 7.17 13.38 5.38
CA ASN A 219 7.01 14.62 6.11
C ASN A 219 5.68 15.26 5.74
N LEU A 220 4.92 15.65 6.77
CA LEU A 220 3.60 16.23 6.67
C LEU A 220 3.66 17.65 7.22
N ASP A 221 3.31 18.62 6.38
CA ASP A 221 3.16 20.03 6.77
C ASP A 221 1.87 20.28 7.57
N CYS A 222 1.73 19.57 8.68
CA CYS A 222 0.67 19.74 9.66
C CYS A 222 1.16 19.28 11.04
N ASP A 223 0.57 19.83 12.09
CA ASP A 223 0.77 19.31 13.43
C ASP A 223 -0.01 18.01 13.62
N PHE A 224 0.58 17.06 14.34
CA PHE A 224 -0.13 15.91 14.85
C PHE A 224 -1.15 16.37 15.90
N ASP A 225 -2.41 16.00 15.69
CA ASP A 225 -3.52 16.31 16.59
C ASP A 225 -4.22 15.00 16.99
N GLU A 226 -4.19 14.68 18.29
CA GLU A 226 -4.82 13.49 18.85
C GLU A 226 -6.34 13.45 18.64
N LYS A 227 -7.00 14.62 18.55
CA LYS A 227 -8.44 14.70 18.28
C LYS A 227 -8.73 14.31 16.84
N VAL A 228 -7.91 14.76 15.90
CA VAL A 228 -8.03 14.38 14.48
C VAL A 228 -7.72 12.89 14.30
N ALA A 229 -6.73 12.37 15.02
CA ALA A 229 -6.41 10.94 15.05
C ALA A 229 -7.60 10.09 15.56
N ALA A 230 -8.24 10.53 16.65
CA ALA A 230 -9.42 9.87 17.22
C ALA A 230 -10.63 9.94 16.27
N GLU A 231 -10.93 11.12 15.70
CA GLU A 231 -11.99 11.29 14.72
C GLU A 231 -11.78 10.39 13.50
N ALA A 232 -10.55 10.34 12.98
CA ALA A 232 -10.19 9.43 11.89
C ALA A 232 -10.45 7.96 12.26
N ARG A 233 -10.02 7.52 13.45
CA ARG A 233 -10.26 6.14 13.91
C ARG A 233 -11.75 5.81 14.02
N ASP A 234 -12.56 6.74 14.51
CA ASP A 234 -14.01 6.58 14.60
C ASP A 234 -14.66 6.49 13.21
N LEU A 235 -14.21 7.29 12.24
CA LEU A 235 -14.68 7.22 10.86
C LEU A 235 -14.27 5.91 10.18
N LEU A 236 -13.06 5.41 10.42
CA LEU A 236 -12.61 4.11 9.91
C LEU A 236 -13.42 2.97 10.53
N LYS A 237 -13.71 3.04 11.83
CA LYS A 237 -14.60 2.09 12.53
C LYS A 237 -16.01 2.10 11.98
N LEU A 238 -16.51 3.26 11.57
CA LEU A 238 -17.85 3.41 11.00
C LEU A 238 -18.00 2.65 9.67
N ILE A 239 -16.96 2.58 8.84
CA ILE A 239 -16.99 1.92 7.53
C ILE A 239 -16.50 0.49 7.52
N THR A 240 -16.05 -0.04 8.66
CA THR A 240 -15.74 -1.46 8.84
C THR A 240 -16.88 -2.17 9.56
N THR A 241 -16.93 -3.50 9.46
CA THR A 241 -17.93 -4.28 10.20
C THR A 241 -17.71 -4.17 11.72
N ASN A 242 -18.70 -4.61 12.50
CA ASN A 242 -18.61 -4.60 13.97
C ASN A 242 -17.98 -5.90 14.49
N ASP A 243 -16.70 -6.11 14.18
CA ASP A 243 -15.91 -7.27 14.61
C ASP A 243 -15.00 -6.93 15.80
N ASN A 244 -15.59 -6.38 16.87
CA ASN A 244 -14.85 -5.84 18.03
C ASN A 244 -13.82 -4.75 17.68
N GLY A 245 -13.85 -4.21 16.45
CA GLY A 245 -12.92 -3.19 15.98
C GLY A 245 -11.69 -3.75 15.27
N HIS A 246 -11.52 -5.07 15.14
CA HIS A 246 -10.33 -5.66 14.52
C HIS A 246 -10.15 -5.21 13.05
N SER A 247 -11.23 -5.16 12.25
CA SER A 247 -11.15 -4.65 10.88
C SER A 247 -10.81 -3.16 10.84
N ALA A 248 -11.35 -2.37 11.77
CA ALA A 248 -11.07 -0.94 11.88
C ALA A 248 -9.59 -0.69 12.20
N GLU A 249 -9.02 -1.47 13.10
CA GLU A 249 -7.60 -1.38 13.45
C GLU A 249 -6.70 -1.80 12.30
N ASN A 250 -7.00 -2.91 11.63
CA ASN A 250 -6.25 -3.33 10.43
C ASN A 250 -6.31 -2.28 9.33
N LEU A 251 -7.47 -1.66 9.09
CA LEU A 251 -7.61 -0.55 8.16
C LEU A 251 -6.78 0.67 8.59
N THR A 252 -6.76 0.96 9.88
CA THR A 252 -5.98 2.06 10.46
C THR A 252 -4.47 1.80 10.34
N ARG A 253 -3.99 0.56 10.49
CA ARG A 253 -2.55 0.23 10.42
C ARG A 253 -1.93 0.48 9.03
N ILE A 254 -2.71 0.36 7.94
CA ILE A 254 -2.22 0.48 6.55
C ILE A 254 -1.31 1.70 6.36
N PHE A 255 -1.75 2.86 6.86
CA PHE A 255 -1.17 4.14 6.46
C PHE A 255 0.28 4.31 6.92
N ALA A 256 0.58 4.00 8.18
CA ALA A 256 1.94 4.12 8.72
C ALA A 256 2.77 2.83 8.61
N THR A 257 2.19 1.72 8.11
CA THR A 257 2.87 0.42 7.96
C THR A 257 4.26 0.54 7.32
N PRO A 258 4.46 1.23 6.18
CA PRO A 258 5.77 1.21 5.49
C PRO A 258 6.92 1.78 6.34
N MET A 259 6.61 2.60 7.36
CA MET A 259 7.58 3.25 8.22
C MET A 259 7.67 2.60 9.61
N LEU A 260 6.54 2.13 10.16
CA LEU A 260 6.43 1.72 11.56
C LEU A 260 6.29 0.20 11.77
N GLU A 261 6.04 -0.57 10.71
CA GLU A 261 6.01 -2.03 10.79
C GLU A 261 7.41 -2.56 11.18
N PRO A 262 7.51 -3.46 12.18
CA PRO A 262 8.82 -3.93 12.66
C PRO A 262 9.57 -4.77 11.61
N TYR A 263 8.83 -5.57 10.85
CA TYR A 263 9.34 -6.41 9.78
C TYR A 263 8.43 -6.28 8.60
N LYS A 264 8.96 -6.19 7.39
CA LYS A 264 8.11 -6.23 6.21
C LYS A 264 7.49 -7.63 6.07
N HIS A 265 6.20 -7.78 6.39
CA HIS A 265 5.49 -9.05 6.25
C HIS A 265 3.98 -8.90 6.02
N LEU A 266 3.40 -7.72 6.27
CA LEU A 266 1.98 -7.47 6.15
C LEU A 266 1.55 -7.19 4.71
N THR A 267 0.41 -7.76 4.36
CA THR A 267 -0.37 -7.46 3.17
C THR A 267 -1.82 -7.37 3.57
N TYR A 268 -2.46 -6.26 3.21
CA TYR A 268 -3.83 -5.97 3.60
C TYR A 268 -4.80 -6.44 2.53
N ILE A 269 -5.89 -7.06 2.96
CA ILE A 269 -6.99 -7.46 2.08
C ILE A 269 -8.25 -6.74 2.55
N MET A 270 -8.65 -5.74 1.78
CA MET A 270 -9.84 -4.93 2.01
C MET A 270 -11.01 -5.52 1.23
N TYR A 271 -11.89 -6.21 1.95
CA TYR A 271 -13.02 -6.94 1.40
C TYR A 271 -14.35 -6.28 1.77
N GLY A 272 -15.29 -6.31 0.83
CA GLY A 272 -16.69 -5.95 1.07
C GLY A 272 -17.36 -5.50 -0.22
N ASP A 273 -18.66 -5.25 -0.17
CA ASP A 273 -19.43 -4.81 -1.34
C ASP A 273 -19.00 -3.44 -1.92
N GLY A 274 -19.60 -3.10 -3.06
CA GLY A 274 -19.39 -1.82 -3.74
C GLY A 274 -19.87 -0.62 -2.91
N GLY A 275 -19.02 0.43 -2.88
CA GLY A 275 -19.34 1.74 -2.34
C GLY A 275 -19.25 1.88 -0.81
N ASN A 276 -18.48 1.01 -0.15
CA ASN A 276 -18.22 1.07 1.29
C ASN A 276 -17.05 2.00 1.67
N GLY A 277 -16.69 2.95 0.80
CA GLY A 277 -15.62 3.92 1.05
C GLY A 277 -14.21 3.48 0.64
N LYS A 278 -13.99 2.22 0.21
CA LYS A 278 -12.67 1.70 -0.24
C LYS A 278 -11.98 2.64 -1.24
N GLY A 279 -12.69 2.98 -2.31
CA GLY A 279 -12.18 3.89 -3.34
C GLY A 279 -11.94 5.33 -2.86
N LEU A 280 -12.69 5.82 -1.85
CA LEU A 280 -12.46 7.15 -1.27
C LEU A 280 -11.15 7.19 -0.48
N ILE A 281 -10.85 6.14 0.29
CA ILE A 281 -9.59 6.03 1.04
C ILE A 281 -8.41 5.98 0.07
N VAL A 282 -8.45 5.07 -0.91
CA VAL A 282 -7.36 4.93 -1.90
C VAL A 282 -7.16 6.23 -2.69
N LYS A 283 -8.25 6.87 -3.10
CA LYS A 283 -8.19 8.17 -3.78
C LYS A 283 -7.55 9.25 -2.90
N SER A 284 -7.92 9.34 -1.62
CA SER A 284 -7.33 10.32 -0.70
C SER A 284 -5.82 10.13 -0.52
N MET A 285 -5.35 8.87 -0.48
CA MET A 285 -3.93 8.54 -0.42
C MET A 285 -3.20 9.00 -1.68
N LYS A 286 -3.72 8.68 -2.87
CA LYS A 286 -3.12 9.09 -4.15
C LYS A 286 -3.02 10.60 -4.30
N GLU A 287 -4.08 11.32 -3.94
CA GLU A 287 -4.11 12.79 -4.04
C GLU A 287 -3.13 13.45 -3.07
N THR A 288 -2.92 12.85 -1.88
CA THR A 288 -2.03 13.40 -0.85
C THR A 288 -0.57 13.06 -1.09
N PHE A 289 -0.26 11.80 -1.42
CA PHE A 289 1.11 11.27 -1.45
C PHE A 289 1.66 11.01 -2.85
N LYS A 290 0.84 11.20 -3.90
CA LYS A 290 1.21 11.18 -5.33
C LYS A 290 2.14 10.00 -5.68
N GLU A 291 3.39 10.28 -6.03
CA GLU A 291 4.38 9.31 -6.54
C GLU A 291 4.75 8.21 -5.53
N LYS A 292 4.48 8.44 -4.23
CA LYS A 292 4.68 7.43 -3.18
C LYS A 292 3.59 6.35 -3.19
N VAL A 293 2.52 6.53 -3.97
CA VAL A 293 1.38 5.59 -4.08
C VAL A 293 1.32 5.01 -5.49
N ALA A 294 1.45 3.69 -5.59
CA ALA A 294 1.34 2.94 -6.84
C ALA A 294 -0.04 2.28 -6.98
N SER A 295 -0.64 2.41 -8.16
CA SER A 295 -1.75 1.56 -8.59
C SER A 295 -1.22 0.34 -9.32
N VAL A 296 -1.51 -0.83 -8.77
CA VAL A 296 -0.96 -2.10 -9.22
C VAL A 296 -2.06 -3.09 -9.55
N ASP A 297 -1.77 -4.00 -10.47
CA ASP A 297 -2.60 -5.16 -10.76
C ASP A 297 -1.90 -6.40 -10.19
N ALA A 298 -2.39 -6.90 -9.05
CA ALA A 298 -1.78 -8.04 -8.40
C ALA A 298 -1.79 -9.26 -9.32
N GLN A 299 -2.81 -9.45 -10.17
CA GLN A 299 -2.82 -10.58 -11.10
C GLN A 299 -1.69 -10.51 -12.12
N LYS A 300 -1.37 -9.32 -12.64
CA LYS A 300 -0.25 -9.12 -13.57
C LYS A 300 1.12 -9.28 -12.92
N ILE A 301 1.29 -8.78 -11.69
CA ILE A 301 2.53 -8.97 -10.92
C ILE A 301 2.80 -10.46 -10.70
N LEU A 302 1.74 -11.26 -10.52
CA LEU A 302 1.85 -12.69 -10.20
C LEU A 302 1.88 -13.59 -11.46
N GLY A 303 2.03 -13.02 -12.67
CA GLY A 303 2.18 -13.76 -13.93
C GLY A 303 0.88 -14.12 -14.66
N GLY A 304 -0.23 -13.45 -14.34
CA GLY A 304 -1.56 -13.68 -14.94
C GLY A 304 -2.21 -15.02 -14.52
N GLN A 305 -3.40 -15.32 -15.07
CA GLN A 305 -4.19 -16.53 -14.73
C GLN A 305 -3.52 -17.89 -15.01
N ARG A 306 -2.35 -17.91 -15.67
CA ARG A 306 -1.62 -19.14 -16.03
C ARG A 306 -0.13 -19.11 -15.65
N GLY A 307 0.31 -18.17 -14.82
CA GLY A 307 1.73 -18.06 -14.40
C GLY A 307 2.71 -17.80 -15.55
N GLY A 308 2.23 -17.27 -16.67
CA GLY A 308 3.04 -16.90 -17.82
C GLY A 308 3.69 -15.54 -17.59
N GLY A 309 4.78 -15.52 -16.83
CA GLY A 309 5.61 -14.32 -16.64
C GLY A 309 6.07 -13.77 -17.98
N GLY A 310 5.73 -12.52 -18.25
CA GLY A 310 6.10 -11.81 -19.48
C GLY A 310 6.30 -10.32 -19.22
N PHE A 311 6.45 -9.57 -20.31
CA PHE A 311 6.68 -8.12 -20.32
C PHE A 311 5.69 -7.30 -19.46
N SER A 312 4.41 -7.72 -19.40
CA SER A 312 3.40 -7.08 -18.55
C SER A 312 3.69 -7.21 -17.05
N THR A 313 4.34 -8.30 -16.64
CA THR A 313 4.75 -8.51 -15.24
C THR A 313 5.91 -7.60 -14.90
N ASP A 314 6.90 -7.49 -15.77
CA ASP A 314 8.05 -6.60 -15.57
C ASP A 314 7.60 -5.14 -15.41
N GLN A 315 6.71 -4.64 -16.28
CA GLN A 315 6.19 -3.28 -16.19
C GLN A 315 5.36 -3.03 -14.93
N GLU A 316 4.61 -4.03 -14.47
CA GLU A 316 3.81 -3.91 -13.25
C GLU A 316 4.68 -3.91 -11.99
N VAL A 317 5.74 -4.73 -11.95
CA VAL A 317 6.72 -4.76 -10.85
C VAL A 317 7.50 -3.44 -10.77
N LEU A 318 7.82 -2.80 -11.91
CA LEU A 318 8.52 -1.52 -11.93
C LEU A 318 7.75 -0.39 -11.22
N LYS A 319 6.42 -0.49 -11.10
CA LYS A 319 5.60 0.48 -10.34
C LYS A 319 5.84 0.40 -8.83
N LEU A 320 6.39 -0.70 -8.34
CA LEU A 320 6.74 -0.87 -6.93
C LEU A 320 8.06 -0.18 -6.56
N LEU A 321 8.85 0.23 -7.56
CA LEU A 321 10.10 0.93 -7.34
C LEU A 321 9.81 2.31 -6.72
N GLY A 322 10.29 2.54 -5.50
CA GLY A 322 10.11 3.80 -4.77
C GLY A 322 8.71 4.03 -4.18
N ALA A 323 7.75 3.12 -4.41
CA ALA A 323 6.42 3.22 -3.83
C ALA A 323 6.41 2.82 -2.35
N MET A 324 5.68 3.57 -1.53
CA MET A 324 5.42 3.25 -0.11
C MET A 324 4.08 2.56 0.09
N TRP A 325 3.10 2.85 -0.76
CA TRP A 325 1.82 2.16 -0.77
C TRP A 325 1.54 1.63 -2.16
N ALA A 326 1.04 0.40 -2.23
CA ALA A 326 0.64 -0.22 -3.48
C ALA A 326 -0.80 -0.73 -3.33
N PHE A 327 -1.70 -0.22 -4.15
CA PHE A 327 -3.12 -0.58 -4.13
C PHE A 327 -3.51 -1.34 -5.39
N ASP A 328 -4.05 -2.54 -5.22
CA ASP A 328 -4.88 -3.18 -6.24
C ASP A 328 -6.33 -2.80 -5.96
N GLU A 329 -6.87 -1.90 -6.77
CA GLU A 329 -8.18 -1.27 -6.55
C GLU A 329 -9.36 -2.16 -6.96
N GLU A 330 -9.12 -3.11 -7.87
CA GLU A 330 -10.16 -3.94 -8.47
C GLU A 330 -9.67 -5.38 -8.63
N ALA A 331 -9.21 -5.97 -7.53
CA ALA A 331 -8.79 -7.36 -7.57
C ALA A 331 -10.00 -8.28 -7.76
N ASN A 332 -9.93 -9.08 -8.82
CA ASN A 332 -10.77 -10.27 -9.00
C ASN A 332 -10.39 -11.36 -7.98
N ASP A 333 -10.97 -12.56 -8.14
CA ASP A 333 -10.66 -13.72 -7.30
C ASP A 333 -9.13 -13.92 -7.14
N ILE A 334 -8.66 -13.90 -5.90
CA ILE A 334 -7.28 -14.24 -5.55
C ILE A 334 -7.19 -15.75 -5.34
N THR A 335 -6.39 -16.42 -6.17
CA THR A 335 -6.16 -17.86 -6.06
C THR A 335 -5.13 -18.20 -4.97
N LEU A 336 -5.09 -19.46 -4.52
CA LEU A 336 -4.11 -19.93 -3.53
C LEU A 336 -2.65 -19.82 -4.03
N GLU A 337 -2.43 -20.00 -5.33
CA GLU A 337 -1.12 -19.85 -5.98
C GLU A 337 -0.68 -18.38 -5.93
N GLN A 338 -1.60 -17.45 -6.23
CA GLN A 338 -1.37 -16.02 -6.12
C GLN A 338 -1.07 -15.59 -4.68
N MET A 339 -1.75 -16.16 -3.68
CA MET A 339 -1.42 -15.93 -2.26
C MET A 339 0.00 -16.37 -1.90
N THR A 340 0.53 -17.42 -2.52
CA THR A 340 1.90 -17.88 -2.28
C THR A 340 2.93 -16.93 -2.91
N ASN A 341 2.65 -16.42 -4.11
CA ASN A 341 3.52 -15.44 -4.76
C ASN A 341 3.44 -14.05 -4.09
N LEU A 342 2.27 -13.66 -3.58
CA LEU A 342 2.10 -12.45 -2.77
C LEU A 342 3.02 -12.49 -1.55
N LYS A 343 3.23 -13.64 -0.90
CA LYS A 343 4.16 -13.75 0.25
C LYS A 343 5.56 -13.22 -0.05
N ARG A 344 6.09 -13.43 -1.26
CA ARG A 344 7.43 -12.95 -1.64
C ARG A 344 7.47 -11.43 -1.68
N ILE A 345 6.39 -10.81 -2.15
CA ILE A 345 6.24 -9.35 -2.17
C ILE A 345 6.03 -8.84 -0.74
N SER A 346 5.21 -9.54 0.05
CA SER A 346 4.95 -9.23 1.45
C SER A 346 6.21 -9.28 2.30
N THR A 347 7.17 -10.17 2.01
CA THR A 347 8.44 -10.26 2.76
C THR A 347 9.53 -9.30 2.28
N GLY A 348 9.28 -8.55 1.21
CA GLY A 348 10.30 -7.68 0.62
C GLY A 348 11.38 -8.44 -0.16
N ASP A 349 11.12 -9.68 -0.57
CA ASP A 349 12.07 -10.44 -1.38
C ASP A 349 12.30 -9.68 -2.70
N PRO A 350 13.56 -9.56 -3.16
CA PRO A 350 13.84 -8.87 -4.40
C PRO A 350 13.13 -9.51 -5.60
N LEU A 351 12.56 -8.65 -6.44
CA LEU A 351 11.91 -9.01 -7.69
C LEU A 351 12.80 -8.54 -8.84
N VAL A 352 12.94 -9.37 -9.86
CA VAL A 352 13.67 -8.97 -11.07
C VAL A 352 12.66 -8.44 -12.08
N ALA A 353 12.85 -7.22 -12.54
CA ALA A 353 12.03 -6.60 -13.58
C ALA A 353 12.92 -5.99 -14.67
N ARG A 354 12.42 -5.92 -15.90
CA ARG A 354 13.14 -5.33 -17.02
C ARG A 354 12.39 -4.14 -17.60
N ARG A 355 13.04 -2.97 -17.66
CA ARG A 355 12.54 -1.81 -18.42
C ARG A 355 12.70 -2.05 -19.93
N ILE A 356 11.84 -1.43 -20.74
CA ILE A 356 11.93 -1.54 -22.21
C ILE A 356 13.33 -1.10 -22.66
N GLN A 357 14.03 -1.97 -23.40
CA GLN A 357 15.38 -1.70 -23.93
C GLN A 357 16.45 -1.40 -22.85
N GLU A 358 16.26 -1.92 -21.63
CA GLU A 358 17.21 -1.76 -20.52
C GLU A 358 17.56 -3.11 -19.90
N ASN A 359 18.62 -3.12 -19.08
CA ASN A 359 19.01 -4.30 -18.32
C ASN A 359 17.95 -4.63 -17.27
N ALA A 360 17.94 -5.89 -16.84
CA ALA A 360 17.11 -6.27 -15.70
C ALA A 360 17.60 -5.53 -14.45
N ILE A 361 16.68 -4.91 -13.72
CA ILE A 361 16.92 -4.28 -12.43
C ILE A 361 16.30 -5.14 -11.33
N GLU A 362 16.95 -5.13 -10.18
CA GLU A 362 16.42 -5.72 -8.96
C GLU A 362 15.57 -4.67 -8.25
N VAL A 363 14.28 -4.96 -8.12
CA VAL A 363 13.30 -4.13 -7.41
C VAL A 363 13.06 -4.78 -6.06
N GLN A 364 13.47 -4.10 -5.00
CA GLN A 364 13.13 -4.50 -3.64
C GLN A 364 11.81 -3.82 -3.24
N PRO A 365 10.68 -4.55 -3.15
CA PRO A 365 9.42 -3.94 -2.81
C PRO A 365 9.45 -3.52 -1.34
N TYR A 366 9.22 -2.23 -1.07
CA TYR A 366 9.02 -1.71 0.29
C TYR A 366 7.56 -1.38 0.58
N ALA A 367 6.74 -1.19 -0.45
CA ALA A 367 5.36 -0.74 -0.32
C ALA A 367 4.49 -1.63 0.58
N ALA A 368 3.67 -1.03 1.44
CA ALA A 368 2.54 -1.71 2.06
C ALA A 368 1.52 -2.07 0.97
N PHE A 369 1.35 -3.37 0.74
CA PHE A 369 0.50 -3.89 -0.33
C PHE A 369 -0.93 -4.05 0.19
N THR A 370 -1.90 -3.44 -0.49
CA THR A 370 -3.32 -3.51 -0.14
C THR A 370 -4.12 -3.95 -1.34
N ILE A 371 -4.91 -5.00 -1.16
CA ILE A 371 -5.78 -5.56 -2.19
C ILE A 371 -7.22 -5.24 -1.85
N CYS A 372 -7.87 -4.44 -2.69
CA CYS A 372 -9.29 -4.15 -2.60
C CYS A 372 -10.04 -5.16 -3.48
N SER A 373 -10.89 -5.97 -2.86
CA SER A 373 -11.71 -6.93 -3.60
C SER A 373 -13.18 -6.86 -3.17
N ASN A 374 -14.06 -7.14 -4.12
CA ASN A 374 -15.48 -7.38 -3.88
C ASN A 374 -15.79 -8.88 -3.74
N ASN A 375 -14.82 -9.74 -4.08
CA ASN A 375 -14.96 -11.19 -3.99
C ASN A 375 -14.22 -11.69 -2.74
N PRO A 376 -14.80 -12.63 -1.99
CA PRO A 376 -14.12 -13.18 -0.83
C PRO A 376 -12.89 -13.96 -1.27
N VAL A 377 -11.80 -13.78 -0.52
CA VAL A 377 -10.54 -14.48 -0.76
C VAL A 377 -10.66 -15.91 -0.25
N VAL A 378 -10.23 -16.88 -1.06
CA VAL A 378 -10.27 -18.31 -0.72
C VAL A 378 -9.25 -18.59 0.40
N THR A 379 -9.76 -18.85 1.60
CA THR A 379 -8.99 -18.96 2.85
C THR A 379 -8.58 -20.40 3.24
N THR A 380 -8.03 -21.18 2.31
CA THR A 380 -7.13 -22.27 2.74
C THR A 380 -5.78 -21.66 3.14
N MET A 381 -5.76 -20.96 4.29
CA MET A 381 -4.57 -20.30 4.80
C MET A 381 -3.65 -21.31 5.48
N THR A 382 -2.40 -21.37 5.05
CA THR A 382 -1.37 -22.03 5.86
C THR A 382 -1.03 -21.13 7.06
N ALA A 383 -0.51 -21.68 8.16
CA ALA A 383 -0.06 -20.88 9.32
C ALA A 383 0.94 -19.77 8.93
N ALA A 384 1.71 -19.99 7.85
CA ALA A 384 2.60 -18.99 7.28
C ALA A 384 1.87 -17.88 6.49
N SER A 385 0.72 -18.17 5.86
CA SER A 385 -0.13 -17.15 5.25
C SER A 385 -0.83 -16.31 6.32
N ALA A 386 -1.38 -16.94 7.35
CA ALA A 386 -2.17 -16.27 8.38
C ALA A 386 -1.42 -15.09 9.04
N ARG A 387 -0.12 -15.23 9.30
CA ARG A 387 0.72 -14.18 9.91
C ARG A 387 1.03 -12.99 8.99
N ARG A 388 0.76 -13.11 7.68
CA ARG A 388 1.17 -12.11 6.66
C ARG A 388 -0.01 -11.37 6.05
N PHE A 389 -1.23 -11.90 6.17
CA PHE A 389 -2.41 -11.29 5.58
C PHE A 389 -3.28 -10.70 6.69
N ALA A 390 -3.36 -9.36 6.71
CA ALA A 390 -4.25 -8.62 7.58
C ALA A 390 -5.56 -8.37 6.84
N PHE A 391 -6.62 -8.99 7.31
CA PHE A 391 -7.93 -8.87 6.69
C PHE A 391 -8.70 -7.68 7.23
N ILE A 392 -9.44 -7.01 6.34
CA ILE A 392 -10.28 -5.87 6.66
C ILE A 392 -11.65 -6.12 6.05
N ARG A 393 -12.66 -6.25 6.89
CA ARG A 393 -14.06 -6.35 6.48
C ARG A 393 -14.70 -4.97 6.50
N MET A 394 -15.02 -4.48 5.32
CA MET A 394 -15.80 -3.26 5.14
C MET A 394 -17.27 -3.53 5.45
N SER A 395 -17.96 -2.51 5.95
CA SER A 395 -19.39 -2.58 6.28
C SER A 395 -20.24 -2.95 5.06
N GLU A 396 -21.08 -3.96 5.19
CA GLU A 396 -22.02 -4.39 4.15
C GLU A 396 -23.39 -3.69 4.30
N ASN A 397 -24.29 -3.86 3.32
CA ASN A 397 -25.66 -3.31 3.38
C ASN A 397 -26.40 -3.70 4.67
N LYS A 398 -26.16 -4.91 5.18
CA LYS A 398 -26.75 -5.40 6.44
C LYS A 398 -26.28 -4.59 7.65
N ASP A 399 -25.01 -4.19 7.68
CA ASP A 399 -24.42 -3.43 8.78
C ASP A 399 -25.02 -2.02 8.84
N TRP A 400 -25.22 -1.39 7.67
CA TRP A 400 -25.89 -0.10 7.56
C TRP A 400 -27.36 -0.17 8.01
N ALA A 401 -28.08 -1.22 7.63
CA ALA A 401 -29.47 -1.40 8.04
C ALA A 401 -29.63 -1.61 9.56
N ILE A 402 -28.61 -2.18 10.23
CA ILE A 402 -28.57 -2.29 11.69
C ILE A 402 -28.34 -0.91 12.31
N ARG A 403 -27.36 -0.15 11.81
CA ARG A 403 -27.02 1.19 12.33
C ARG A 403 -28.11 2.22 12.13
N GLU A 404 -28.84 2.16 11.02
CA GLU A 404 -29.97 3.05 10.75
C GLU A 404 -31.09 2.88 11.78
N LYS A 405 -31.21 1.68 12.36
CA LYS A 405 -32.21 1.33 13.38
C LYS A 405 -31.69 1.47 14.81
N ASP A 406 -30.44 1.90 15.01
CA ASP A 406 -29.90 2.13 16.35
C ASP A 406 -30.68 3.27 17.02
N PRO A 407 -31.40 3.02 18.12
CA PRO A 407 -32.23 4.04 18.78
C PRO A 407 -31.40 5.13 19.46
N ASN A 408 -30.12 4.88 19.74
CA ASN A 408 -29.24 5.82 20.45
C ASN A 408 -28.44 6.70 19.47
N ASN A 409 -28.09 6.17 18.30
CA ASN A 409 -27.30 6.89 17.30
C ASN A 409 -27.58 6.36 15.88
N PRO A 410 -28.72 6.72 15.27
CA PRO A 410 -29.05 6.25 13.93
C PRO A 410 -28.05 6.81 12.93
N MET A 411 -27.45 5.92 12.13
CA MET A 411 -26.47 6.29 11.12
C MET A 411 -26.74 5.60 9.79
N ASP A 412 -27.17 6.37 8.81
CA ASP A 412 -27.27 5.90 7.43
C ASP A 412 -25.93 6.00 6.69
N ARG A 413 -25.85 5.26 5.58
CA ARG A 413 -24.64 5.16 4.76
C ARG A 413 -24.26 6.49 4.09
N GLU A 414 -25.23 7.27 3.62
CA GLU A 414 -24.96 8.52 2.91
C GLU A 414 -24.37 9.57 3.86
N THR A 415 -24.95 9.70 5.05
CA THR A 415 -24.43 10.55 6.13
C THR A 415 -23.02 10.12 6.53
N ALA A 416 -22.77 8.82 6.70
CA ALA A 416 -21.43 8.31 6.99
C ALA A 416 -20.42 8.70 5.88
N MET A 417 -20.78 8.50 4.61
CA MET A 417 -19.92 8.85 3.48
C MET A 417 -19.72 10.36 3.34
N MET A 418 -20.71 11.18 3.70
CA MET A 418 -20.60 12.63 3.73
C MET A 418 -19.58 13.06 4.79
N ARG A 419 -19.62 12.49 6.00
CA ARG A 419 -18.64 12.77 7.06
C ARG A 419 -17.21 12.44 6.61
N ILE A 420 -17.02 11.30 5.95
CA ILE A 420 -15.71 10.89 5.42
C ILE A 420 -15.23 11.84 4.33
N ARG A 421 -16.11 12.24 3.39
CA ARG A 421 -15.74 13.21 2.35
C ARG A 421 -15.37 14.57 2.96
N SER A 422 -16.13 15.04 3.94
CA SER A 422 -15.83 16.28 4.67
C SER A 422 -14.49 16.18 5.40
N PHE A 423 -14.23 15.05 6.06
CA PHE A 423 -12.95 14.78 6.72
C PHE A 423 -11.79 14.78 5.73
N ILE A 424 -11.90 14.07 4.60
CA ILE A 424 -10.88 14.05 3.54
C ILE A 424 -10.69 15.45 2.94
N LYS A 425 -11.76 16.22 2.74
CA LYS A 425 -11.65 17.60 2.23
C LYS A 425 -10.85 18.49 3.19
N LYS A 426 -11.03 18.32 4.50
CA LYS A 426 -10.40 19.13 5.55
C LYS A 426 -8.97 18.67 5.86
N HIS A 427 -8.75 17.37 6.01
CA HIS A 427 -7.50 16.80 6.53
C HIS A 427 -6.71 15.99 5.49
N LYS A 428 -7.26 15.80 4.28
CA LYS A 428 -6.69 14.92 3.24
C LYS A 428 -6.40 13.52 3.83
N ALA A 429 -5.33 12.86 3.39
CA ALA A 429 -4.90 11.60 4.01
C ALA A 429 -4.07 11.79 5.29
N ASN A 430 -3.76 13.02 5.70
CA ASN A 430 -2.94 13.27 6.90
C ASN A 430 -3.66 12.79 8.17
N GLY A 431 -4.98 12.94 8.25
CA GLY A 431 -5.77 12.44 9.37
C GLY A 431 -5.71 10.90 9.50
N TRP A 432 -5.72 10.19 8.38
CA TRP A 432 -5.51 8.74 8.36
C TRP A 432 -4.11 8.35 8.85
N MET A 433 -3.10 9.13 8.47
CA MET A 433 -1.73 8.95 8.95
C MET A 433 -1.62 9.15 10.47
N MET A 434 -2.27 10.18 11.02
CA MET A 434 -2.28 10.45 12.45
C MET A 434 -2.91 9.30 13.23
N ALA A 435 -4.08 8.81 12.80
CA ALA A 435 -4.73 7.65 13.41
C ALA A 435 -3.83 6.40 13.38
N SER A 436 -3.15 6.18 12.26
CA SER A 436 -2.23 5.06 12.10
C SER A 436 -1.04 5.16 13.05
N CYS A 437 -0.39 6.33 13.14
CA CYS A 437 0.73 6.56 14.05
C CYS A 437 0.33 6.31 15.50
N ALA A 438 -0.81 6.85 15.93
CA ALA A 438 -1.35 6.66 17.28
C ALA A 438 -1.63 5.18 17.59
N LEU A 439 -2.19 4.43 16.63
CA LEU A 439 -2.46 3.01 16.79
C LEU A 439 -1.18 2.17 16.92
N TRP A 440 -0.18 2.42 16.06
CA TRP A 440 1.10 1.71 16.12
C TRP A 440 1.84 1.94 17.44
N GLU A 441 1.82 3.17 17.96
CA GLU A 441 2.36 3.49 19.28
C GLU A 441 1.59 2.77 20.40
N GLN A 442 0.25 2.77 20.34
CA GLN A 442 -0.59 2.12 21.32
C GLN A 442 -0.39 0.59 21.35
N ASP A 443 -0.35 -0.04 20.18
CA ASP A 443 -0.14 -1.50 20.03
C ASP A 443 1.18 -1.92 20.66
N GLU A 444 2.24 -1.15 20.39
CA GLU A 444 3.57 -1.42 20.90
C GLU A 444 3.65 -1.25 22.42
N ALA A 445 3.05 -0.19 22.96
CA ALA A 445 2.95 0.01 24.40
C ALA A 445 2.18 -1.14 25.09
N ASN A 446 1.11 -1.63 24.45
CA ASN A 446 0.35 -2.78 24.92
C ASN A 446 1.18 -4.07 24.89
N ARG A 447 1.92 -4.31 23.80
CA ARG A 447 2.84 -5.46 23.69
C ARG A 447 3.85 -5.48 24.83
N ILE A 448 4.57 -4.36 25.03
CA ILE A 448 5.58 -4.24 26.09
C ILE A 448 4.97 -4.50 27.47
N ARG A 449 3.79 -3.93 27.73
CA ARG A 449 3.07 -4.14 28.99
C ARG A 449 2.73 -5.62 29.20
N MET A 450 2.16 -6.28 28.20
CA MET A 450 1.77 -7.70 28.29
C MET A 450 2.99 -8.63 28.46
N GLU A 451 4.06 -8.38 27.72
CA GLU A 451 5.32 -9.13 27.85
C GLU A 451 5.92 -8.98 29.26
N ARG A 452 5.91 -7.76 29.80
CA ARG A 452 6.38 -7.48 31.16
C ARG A 452 5.53 -8.21 32.21
N ASP A 453 4.21 -8.14 32.08
CA ASP A 453 3.27 -8.76 33.00
C ASP A 453 3.40 -10.29 32.97
N ARG A 454 3.59 -10.87 31.77
CA ARG A 454 3.85 -12.29 31.60
C ARG A 454 5.20 -12.72 32.18
N ALA A 455 6.27 -11.96 31.94
CA ALA A 455 7.58 -12.25 32.53
C ALA A 455 7.54 -12.15 34.07
N ALA A 456 6.73 -11.25 34.62
CA ALA A 456 6.48 -11.18 36.06
C ALA A 456 5.72 -12.42 36.57
N ALA A 457 4.69 -12.88 35.85
CA ALA A 457 3.94 -14.09 36.20
C ALA A 457 4.82 -15.35 36.19
N ILE A 458 5.68 -15.50 35.17
CA ILE A 458 6.66 -16.58 35.10
C ILE A 458 7.60 -16.55 36.31
N ARG A 459 8.10 -15.37 36.70
CA ARG A 459 8.98 -15.22 37.86
C ARG A 459 8.29 -15.52 39.19
N ARG A 460 6.98 -15.25 39.30
CA ARG A 460 6.17 -15.60 40.48
C ARG A 460 5.78 -17.09 40.54
N GLY A 461 5.95 -17.82 39.45
CA GLY A 461 5.51 -19.21 39.34
C GLY A 461 3.99 -19.33 39.21
N ASP A 462 3.33 -18.31 38.66
CA ASP A 462 1.87 -18.31 38.45
C ASP A 462 1.49 -19.47 37.52
N GLU A 463 0.54 -20.32 37.94
CA GLU A 463 0.11 -21.50 37.18
C GLU A 463 -0.65 -21.11 35.90
N LYS A 464 -1.31 -19.95 35.91
CA LYS A 464 -1.93 -19.32 34.74
C LYS A 464 -1.11 -18.11 34.31
N LEU A 465 -0.46 -18.22 33.15
CA LEU A 465 0.27 -17.09 32.56
C LEU A 465 -0.69 -16.15 31.83
N PRO A 466 -0.46 -14.83 31.89
CA PRO A 466 -1.07 -13.90 30.96
C PRO A 466 -0.85 -14.36 29.50
N PRO A 467 -1.82 -14.10 28.60
CA PRO A 467 -1.71 -14.50 27.19
C PRO A 467 -0.43 -13.95 26.57
N HIS A 468 0.14 -14.69 25.60
CA HIS A 468 1.17 -14.13 24.72
C HIS A 468 0.51 -13.00 23.92
N TRP A 469 1.26 -11.95 23.60
CA TRP A 469 0.86 -11.02 22.55
C TRP A 469 0.71 -11.79 21.23
N GLU A 470 -0.50 -12.11 20.83
CA GLU A 470 -0.76 -12.67 19.52
C GLU A 470 -0.79 -11.54 18.50
N ASP A 471 -0.44 -11.85 17.25
CA ASP A 471 -0.43 -10.89 16.16
C ASP A 471 -1.87 -10.40 15.91
N HIS A 472 -2.30 -9.33 16.59
CA HIS A 472 -3.68 -8.79 16.58
C HIS A 472 -4.21 -8.43 15.18
N TRP A 473 -3.32 -8.32 14.20
CA TRP A 473 -3.70 -8.14 12.80
C TRP A 473 -4.26 -9.41 12.15
N THR A 474 -4.19 -10.57 12.81
CA THR A 474 -4.71 -11.86 12.35
C THR A 474 -6.10 -12.20 12.90
N ASP A 475 -6.67 -11.35 13.74
CA ASP A 475 -7.96 -11.57 14.43
C ASP A 475 -9.17 -11.55 13.48
N VAL A 476 -8.99 -11.07 12.25
CA VAL A 476 -10.02 -11.05 11.21
C VAL A 476 -9.85 -12.22 10.25
N VAL A 477 -10.89 -13.03 10.09
CA VAL A 477 -10.95 -14.13 9.12
C VAL A 477 -12.01 -13.81 8.06
N ILE A 478 -11.68 -14.06 6.78
CA ILE A 478 -12.61 -13.92 5.65
C ILE A 478 -13.00 -15.29 5.09
N GLY A 479 -14.25 -15.42 4.66
CA GLY A 479 -14.81 -16.67 4.19
C GLY A 479 -15.09 -17.59 5.35
N SER A 480 -15.74 -17.06 6.41
CA SER A 480 -16.41 -17.84 7.45
C SER A 480 -17.90 -18.00 7.11
N SER A 481 -18.57 -19.00 7.68
CA SER A 481 -20.03 -19.15 7.65
C SER A 481 -20.79 -17.92 8.17
N SER A 482 -20.20 -17.16 9.10
CA SER A 482 -20.76 -15.88 9.58
C SER A 482 -20.78 -14.77 8.52
N ASP A 483 -20.08 -14.98 7.40
CA ASP A 483 -20.04 -14.05 6.26
C ASP A 483 -21.19 -14.28 5.29
N LEU A 484 -21.93 -15.38 5.46
CA LEU A 484 -23.02 -15.74 4.58
C LEU A 484 -24.26 -14.93 4.91
N THR A 485 -24.91 -14.38 3.89
CA THR A 485 -26.29 -13.90 4.04
C THR A 485 -27.21 -15.09 4.27
N ARG A 486 -28.39 -14.86 4.86
CA ARG A 486 -29.42 -15.92 5.02
C ARG A 486 -29.80 -16.59 3.69
N ALA A 487 -29.75 -15.83 2.59
CA ALA A 487 -29.97 -16.38 1.26
C ALA A 487 -28.82 -17.31 0.82
N GLN A 488 -27.57 -16.93 1.08
CA GLN A 488 -26.38 -17.72 0.78
C GLN A 488 -26.30 -19.00 1.63
N GLU A 489 -26.59 -18.92 2.94
CA GLU A 489 -26.75 -20.08 3.82
C GLU A 489 -27.79 -21.06 3.26
N TRP A 490 -28.93 -20.53 2.80
CA TRP A 490 -29.99 -21.33 2.19
C TRP A 490 -29.53 -21.99 0.88
N TYR A 491 -28.80 -21.28 0.02
CA TYR A 491 -28.22 -21.87 -1.20
C TYR A 491 -27.26 -23.00 -0.90
N ILE A 492 -26.35 -22.80 0.06
CA ILE A 492 -25.39 -23.83 0.48
C ILE A 492 -26.13 -25.05 1.01
N SER A 493 -27.07 -24.86 1.94
CA SER A 493 -27.88 -25.94 2.52
C SER A 493 -28.61 -26.75 1.44
N ARG A 494 -29.31 -26.08 0.50
CA ARG A 494 -30.05 -26.77 -0.57
C ARG A 494 -29.15 -27.49 -1.56
N ILE A 495 -27.99 -26.92 -1.89
CA ILE A 495 -27.02 -27.58 -2.77
C ILE A 495 -26.38 -28.78 -2.07
N LEU A 496 -26.11 -28.71 -0.76
CA LEU A 496 -25.60 -29.85 0.00
C LEU A 496 -26.62 -30.98 0.11
N GLU A 497 -27.91 -30.64 0.27
CA GLU A 497 -29.01 -31.61 0.43
C GLU A 497 -29.43 -32.24 -0.92
N HIS A 498 -29.60 -31.43 -1.96
CA HIS A 498 -30.22 -31.85 -3.24
C HIS A 498 -29.25 -31.85 -4.44
N GLY A 499 -28.06 -31.28 -4.28
CA GLY A 499 -27.09 -31.06 -5.37
C GLY A 499 -27.42 -29.86 -6.27
N TYR A 500 -28.42 -29.05 -5.92
CA TYR A 500 -28.83 -27.84 -6.62
C TYR A 500 -29.70 -26.96 -5.71
N ALA A 501 -29.83 -25.66 -6.03
CA ALA A 501 -30.79 -24.76 -5.38
C ALA A 501 -31.70 -24.08 -6.42
N ILE A 502 -32.96 -23.80 -6.07
CA ILE A 502 -33.88 -23.03 -6.93
C ILE A 502 -33.95 -21.61 -6.36
N SER A 503 -33.35 -20.63 -7.03
CA SER A 503 -33.26 -19.27 -6.49
C SER A 503 -34.62 -18.63 -6.19
N ARG A 504 -35.64 -18.93 -7.00
CA ARG A 504 -37.03 -18.47 -6.79
C ARG A 504 -37.71 -19.02 -5.54
N GLU A 505 -37.19 -20.11 -4.98
CA GLU A 505 -37.72 -20.72 -3.75
C GLU A 505 -36.97 -20.26 -2.50
N CYS A 506 -35.96 -19.39 -2.65
CA CYS A 506 -35.26 -18.79 -1.53
C CYS A 506 -36.24 -17.90 -0.74
N PRO A 507 -36.46 -18.16 0.56
CA PRO A 507 -37.35 -17.35 1.39
C PRO A 507 -36.77 -15.97 1.72
N TYR A 508 -35.47 -15.79 1.51
CA TYR A 508 -34.74 -14.55 1.73
C TYR A 508 -34.59 -13.82 0.40
N ARG A 509 -35.22 -12.64 0.31
CA ARG A 509 -35.30 -11.90 -0.94
C ARG A 509 -34.01 -11.11 -1.17
N GLU A 510 -33.29 -11.48 -2.22
CA GLU A 510 -32.14 -10.72 -2.74
C GLU A 510 -32.61 -9.85 -3.92
N ASN A 511 -32.04 -8.65 -4.05
CA ASN A 511 -32.17 -7.90 -5.30
C ASN A 511 -31.28 -8.51 -6.40
N ASP A 512 -31.46 -8.08 -7.66
CA ASP A 512 -30.74 -8.68 -8.81
C ASP A 512 -29.21 -8.53 -8.72
N ILE A 513 -28.71 -7.53 -7.99
CA ILE A 513 -27.27 -7.28 -7.80
C ILE A 513 -26.73 -8.22 -6.72
N GLU A 514 -27.40 -8.28 -5.57
CA GLU A 514 -27.10 -9.20 -4.47
C GLU A 514 -27.14 -10.65 -4.94
N HIS A 515 -28.14 -11.02 -5.74
CA HIS A 515 -28.26 -12.36 -6.29
C HIS A 515 -27.06 -12.74 -7.18
N LYS A 516 -26.59 -11.82 -8.02
CA LYS A 516 -25.39 -12.05 -8.85
C LYS A 516 -24.13 -12.15 -8.00
N ASN A 517 -24.00 -11.33 -6.97
CA ASN A 517 -22.88 -11.38 -6.03
C ASN A 517 -22.86 -12.73 -5.29
N SER A 518 -24.00 -13.20 -4.78
CA SER A 518 -24.14 -14.49 -4.12
C SER A 518 -23.76 -15.67 -5.02
N ILE A 519 -24.14 -15.63 -6.30
CA ILE A 519 -23.74 -16.64 -7.30
C ILE A 519 -22.22 -16.62 -7.50
N ALA A 520 -21.62 -15.44 -7.69
CA ALA A 520 -20.18 -15.30 -7.91
C ALA A 520 -19.37 -15.75 -6.68
N MET A 521 -19.77 -15.27 -5.50
CA MET A 521 -19.17 -15.54 -4.18
C MET A 521 -19.09 -17.03 -3.89
N LEU A 522 -20.21 -17.74 -4.05
CA LEU A 522 -20.32 -19.17 -3.77
C LEU A 522 -19.76 -20.05 -4.91
N GLY A 523 -19.37 -19.45 -6.04
CA GLY A 523 -18.90 -20.19 -7.21
C GLY A 523 -20.00 -21.01 -7.89
N LEU A 524 -21.21 -20.45 -7.97
CA LEU A 524 -22.38 -21.08 -8.58
C LEU A 524 -22.55 -20.65 -10.05
N GLU A 525 -23.28 -21.46 -10.81
CA GLU A 525 -23.74 -21.11 -12.15
C GLU A 525 -25.22 -21.47 -12.32
N SER A 526 -25.90 -20.72 -13.20
CA SER A 526 -27.26 -21.06 -13.61
C SER A 526 -27.25 -22.23 -14.59
N SER A 527 -27.98 -23.30 -14.26
CA SER A 527 -28.20 -24.45 -15.12
C SER A 527 -29.69 -24.76 -15.24
N THR A 528 -30.04 -25.73 -16.08
CA THR A 528 -31.43 -26.20 -16.22
C THR A 528 -31.50 -27.67 -15.81
N LYS A 529 -32.39 -27.99 -14.88
CA LYS A 529 -32.61 -29.35 -14.40
C LYS A 529 -34.09 -29.70 -14.48
N ARG A 530 -34.38 -30.96 -14.82
CA ARG A 530 -35.75 -31.47 -14.86
C ARG A 530 -36.14 -31.93 -13.46
N ILE A 531 -37.12 -31.25 -12.86
CA ILE A 531 -37.60 -31.47 -11.50
C ILE A 531 -39.12 -31.59 -11.59
N ASP A 532 -39.69 -32.67 -11.04
CA ASP A 532 -41.12 -32.99 -11.11
C ASP A 532 -41.69 -32.95 -12.54
N GLY A 533 -40.91 -33.43 -13.51
CA GLY A 533 -41.31 -33.49 -14.92
C GLY A 533 -41.16 -32.18 -15.69
N VAL A 534 -40.88 -31.05 -15.02
CA VAL A 534 -40.75 -29.70 -15.61
C VAL A 534 -39.29 -29.24 -15.60
N ASN A 535 -38.86 -28.55 -16.66
CA ASN A 535 -37.54 -27.93 -16.70
C ASN A 535 -37.55 -26.65 -15.86
N ARG A 536 -36.74 -26.62 -14.79
CA ARG A 536 -36.55 -25.45 -13.93
C ARG A 536 -35.12 -24.94 -14.03
N ARG A 537 -34.96 -23.63 -13.93
CA ARG A 537 -33.64 -22.98 -13.77
C ARG A 537 -33.19 -23.19 -12.33
N VAL A 538 -31.97 -23.71 -12.17
CA VAL A 538 -31.37 -24.05 -10.88
C VAL A 538 -29.98 -23.43 -10.79
N LEU A 539 -29.50 -23.25 -9.57
CA LEU A 539 -28.12 -22.95 -9.25
C LEU A 539 -27.39 -24.26 -8.95
N VAL A 540 -26.24 -24.45 -9.57
CA VAL A 540 -25.33 -25.58 -9.36
C VAL A 540 -23.91 -25.06 -9.20
N ILE A 541 -23.02 -25.89 -8.65
CA ILE A 541 -21.61 -25.55 -8.50
C ILE A 541 -20.98 -25.40 -9.89
N ALA A 542 -20.40 -24.23 -10.17
CA ALA A 542 -19.71 -23.98 -11.43
C ALA A 542 -18.47 -24.86 -11.56
N LYS A 543 -18.07 -25.19 -12.79
CA LYS A 543 -16.92 -26.07 -13.06
C LYS A 543 -15.60 -25.58 -12.43
N ASN A 544 -15.40 -24.26 -12.37
CA ASN A 544 -14.28 -23.58 -11.71
C ASN A 544 -14.61 -23.08 -10.30
N GLY A 545 -15.86 -23.23 -9.84
CA GLY A 545 -16.34 -22.74 -8.54
C GLY A 545 -16.33 -23.79 -7.43
N LYS A 546 -16.03 -25.06 -7.73
CA LYS A 546 -16.05 -26.17 -6.76
C LYS A 546 -15.20 -25.92 -5.52
N GLN A 547 -13.98 -25.39 -5.69
CA GLN A 547 -13.11 -25.08 -4.56
C GLN A 547 -13.69 -23.96 -3.66
N ARG A 548 -14.37 -22.95 -4.25
CA ARG A 548 -15.03 -21.89 -3.48
C ARG A 548 -16.21 -22.44 -2.68
N PHE A 549 -17.06 -23.22 -3.34
CA PHE A 549 -18.24 -23.81 -2.69
C PHE A 549 -17.86 -24.79 -1.58
N ASP A 550 -16.86 -25.65 -1.80
CA ASP A 550 -16.44 -26.68 -0.83
C ASP A 550 -15.95 -26.06 0.50
N ASN A 551 -15.31 -24.88 0.46
CA ASN A 551 -14.85 -24.18 1.68
C ASN A 551 -16.03 -23.69 2.54
N TYR A 552 -17.00 -23.00 1.93
CA TYR A 552 -18.20 -22.55 2.64
C TYR A 552 -19.03 -23.73 3.15
N ALA A 553 -19.13 -24.80 2.36
CA ALA A 553 -19.84 -26.01 2.76
C ALA A 553 -19.17 -26.75 3.94
N GLN A 554 -17.83 -26.75 4.01
CA GLN A 554 -17.11 -27.37 5.11
C GLN A 554 -17.35 -26.61 6.42
N GLN A 555 -17.22 -25.29 6.41
CA GLN A 555 -17.44 -24.47 7.59
C GLN A 555 -18.90 -24.42 8.03
N PHE A 556 -19.85 -24.36 7.08
CA PHE A 556 -21.28 -24.45 7.39
C PHE A 556 -21.60 -25.73 8.18
N ARG A 557 -20.94 -26.86 7.86
CA ARG A 557 -21.05 -28.12 8.61
C ARG A 557 -20.30 -28.13 9.93
N GLU A 558 -19.28 -27.28 10.10
CA GLU A 558 -18.57 -27.13 11.36
C GLU A 558 -19.41 -26.30 12.33
N ASP A 559 -20.04 -25.21 11.85
CA ASP A 559 -20.97 -24.37 12.59
C ASP A 559 -22.26 -25.10 13.01
N GLU A 560 -22.83 -25.92 12.13
CA GLU A 560 -23.96 -26.79 12.50
C GLU A 560 -23.60 -27.72 13.68
N LYS A 561 -22.32 -28.09 13.85
CA LYS A 561 -21.88 -28.92 14.98
C LYS A 561 -21.61 -28.11 16.24
N THR A 562 -21.14 -26.87 16.13
CA THR A 562 -20.92 -25.98 17.28
C THR A 562 -22.21 -25.39 17.82
N ALA A 563 -23.24 -25.20 16.99
CA ALA A 563 -24.56 -24.73 17.41
C ALA A 563 -25.32 -25.75 18.30
N ASP A 564 -24.95 -27.03 18.26
CA ASP A 564 -25.48 -28.10 19.13
C ASP A 564 -24.77 -28.17 20.51
N ILE A 565 -23.79 -27.30 20.77
CA ILE A 565 -23.08 -27.20 22.06
C ILE A 565 -23.54 -25.92 22.76
N PRO A 566 -24.28 -25.99 23.89
CA PRO A 566 -24.67 -24.80 24.64
C PRO A 566 -23.42 -24.02 25.10
N PRO A 567 -23.42 -22.68 25.05
CA PRO A 567 -22.32 -21.90 25.60
C PRO A 567 -22.23 -22.17 27.11
N GLU A 568 -21.04 -22.56 27.59
CA GLU A 568 -20.72 -22.54 29.02
C GLU A 568 -20.77 -21.08 29.47
N ILE A 569 -21.87 -20.71 30.12
CA ILE A 569 -21.93 -19.50 30.93
C ILE A 569 -21.05 -19.78 32.15
N PRO A 570 -19.96 -19.04 32.39
CA PRO A 570 -19.25 -19.16 33.66
C PRO A 570 -20.20 -18.66 34.75
N TYR A 571 -20.65 -19.57 35.61
CA TYR A 571 -21.31 -19.20 36.86
C TYR A 571 -20.32 -18.37 37.70
N SER A 572 -20.63 -17.09 37.92
CA SER A 572 -20.09 -16.34 39.05
C SER A 572 -20.94 -16.66 40.28
N GLU A 573 -20.30 -17.14 41.35
CA GLU A 573 -20.93 -17.57 42.61
C GLU A 573 -21.51 -16.42 43.48
N ASP A 574 -21.68 -15.20 42.97
CA ASP A 574 -21.93 -14.02 43.83
C ASP A 574 -23.26 -13.26 43.62
N ASP A 575 -24.25 -13.79 42.89
CA ASP A 575 -25.57 -13.15 42.79
C ASP A 575 -26.69 -14.05 43.38
N GLU A 576 -26.83 -14.04 44.71
CA GLU A 576 -28.10 -14.43 45.36
C GLU A 576 -29.10 -13.26 45.30
N PRO A 577 -30.26 -13.38 44.62
CA PRO A 577 -31.32 -12.39 44.76
C PRO A 577 -32.12 -12.65 46.04
N GLU A 578 -32.14 -11.64 46.91
CA GLU A 578 -32.99 -11.56 48.09
C GLU A 578 -34.47 -11.81 47.77
N GLY A 579 -35.04 -12.80 48.45
CA GLY A 579 -36.38 -12.72 49.06
C GLY A 579 -37.59 -12.79 48.13
N TRP A 580 -37.99 -14.00 47.70
CA TRP A 580 -39.39 -14.29 47.34
C TRP A 580 -39.91 -15.50 48.15
N ASP A 581 -40.85 -15.21 49.05
CA ASP A 581 -41.45 -16.11 50.04
C ASP A 581 -42.47 -17.07 49.39
N ILE A 582 -42.21 -18.37 49.51
CA ILE A 582 -43.02 -19.47 48.96
C ILE A 582 -44.15 -19.81 49.93
N LYS A 583 -45.18 -18.96 50.03
CA LYS A 583 -46.47 -19.33 50.66
C LYS A 583 -47.63 -18.55 50.06
N ASN A 584 -48.11 -19.00 48.89
CA ASN A 584 -49.51 -18.96 48.39
C ASN A 584 -49.54 -18.98 46.84
N PRO A 585 -49.90 -20.09 46.18
CA PRO A 585 -50.19 -20.05 44.74
C PRO A 585 -51.64 -19.54 44.51
N PRO A 586 -51.87 -18.50 43.68
CA PRO A 586 -53.20 -18.18 43.21
C PRO A 586 -53.58 -19.04 41.98
N ALA A 587 -54.83 -19.49 42.04
CA ALA A 587 -55.62 -20.33 41.14
C ALA A 587 -55.47 -20.17 39.62
N GLU A 588 -55.64 -21.32 38.95
CA GLU A 588 -55.89 -21.51 37.51
C GLU A 588 -57.17 -20.78 37.02
N PRO A 589 -57.21 -20.39 35.74
CA PRO A 589 -58.45 -20.36 34.99
C PRO A 589 -58.48 -21.43 33.88
N GLU A 590 -59.67 -22.01 33.77
CA GLU A 590 -60.07 -23.18 33.00
C GLU A 590 -60.07 -23.02 31.48
N ALA A 591 -59.81 -24.17 30.83
CA ALA A 591 -60.50 -24.76 29.67
C ALA A 591 -60.90 -23.92 28.44
N GLY A 592 -60.35 -24.34 27.29
CA GLY A 592 -60.90 -24.08 25.96
C GLY A 592 -60.39 -25.12 24.95
N GLU A 593 -61.08 -26.25 24.86
CA GLU A 593 -60.82 -27.39 23.98
C GLU A 593 -60.80 -27.05 22.47
N LYS A 594 -60.00 -27.80 21.69
CA LYS A 594 -60.53 -28.76 20.69
C LYS A 594 -59.44 -29.71 20.13
N ARG A 595 -59.77 -31.00 20.21
CA ARG A 595 -59.06 -32.20 19.72
C ARG A 595 -59.17 -32.40 18.21
N SER A 596 -58.22 -33.14 17.64
CA SER A 596 -58.46 -34.31 16.75
C SER A 596 -57.11 -34.92 16.31
N THR A 597 -56.57 -35.95 16.99
CA THR A 597 -56.62 -37.39 16.65
C THR A 597 -56.20 -37.76 15.21
N TYR A 598 -55.07 -38.46 15.04
CA TYR A 598 -54.99 -39.90 14.73
C TYR A 598 -53.53 -40.39 14.59
N ALA A 599 -53.26 -41.58 15.12
CA ALA A 599 -51.99 -42.31 15.03
C ALA A 599 -52.15 -43.54 14.09
N PRO A 600 -51.17 -44.47 13.96
CA PRO A 600 -50.45 -44.80 12.72
C PRO A 600 -50.86 -46.16 12.10
N VAL A 601 -50.39 -46.44 10.87
CA VAL A 601 -50.49 -47.79 10.25
C VAL A 601 -49.15 -48.23 9.66
N LYS A 602 -48.78 -49.48 10.02
CA LYS A 602 -47.61 -50.26 9.57
C LYS A 602 -47.90 -51.04 8.27
N GLU A 603 -46.82 -51.67 7.76
CA GLU A 603 -46.75 -52.81 6.83
C GLU A 603 -46.66 -52.44 5.33
N SER A 604 -45.89 -53.10 4.45
CA SER A 604 -45.26 -54.43 4.46
C SER A 604 -44.12 -54.55 3.43
N LYS A 605 -43.28 -55.56 3.66
CA LYS A 605 -42.20 -56.12 2.83
C LYS A 605 -42.61 -56.53 1.40
N SER A 606 -41.67 -56.49 0.46
CA SER A 606 -41.43 -57.64 -0.45
C SER A 606 -39.97 -57.67 -0.96
N LYS A 607 -39.47 -58.90 -1.14
CA LYS A 607 -38.11 -59.29 -1.56
C LYS A 607 -38.14 -59.79 -3.00
N THR A 608 -37.07 -59.56 -3.76
CA THR A 608 -36.46 -60.44 -4.79
C THR A 608 -35.20 -59.73 -5.30
N GLY A 609 -34.02 -60.28 -5.57
CA GLY A 609 -33.48 -61.64 -5.57
C GLY A 609 -32.20 -61.68 -6.45
N LYS A 610 -31.03 -61.81 -5.82
CA LYS A 610 -29.87 -62.68 -6.15
C LYS A 610 -29.25 -62.73 -7.58
N LYS A 611 -27.94 -62.43 -7.68
CA LYS A 611 -26.80 -63.29 -8.14
C LYS A 611 -25.61 -62.44 -8.67
N THR A 612 -24.50 -62.30 -7.94
CA THR A 612 -23.23 -63.10 -7.94
C THR A 612 -22.36 -63.02 -9.20
N SER A 613 -21.14 -62.47 -9.06
CA SER A 613 -19.88 -63.21 -9.30
C SER A 613 -18.65 -62.39 -8.86
N GLU A 614 -17.89 -62.94 -7.92
CA GLU A 614 -16.49 -62.58 -7.61
C GLU A 614 -15.53 -63.09 -8.70
N SER A 615 -14.41 -62.39 -8.93
CA SER A 615 -13.07 -63.02 -8.91
C SER A 615 -11.94 -61.98 -9.02
N LYS A 616 -11.39 -61.69 -7.83
CA LYS A 616 -9.98 -61.51 -7.40
C LYS A 616 -8.79 -61.31 -8.38
N PRO A 617 -7.65 -60.79 -7.84
CA PRO A 617 -6.75 -59.83 -8.48
C PRO A 617 -5.37 -60.40 -8.83
N LYS A 618 -4.50 -59.60 -9.48
CA LYS A 618 -3.04 -59.79 -9.42
C LYS A 618 -2.27 -58.48 -9.38
N ALA A 619 -1.42 -58.39 -8.36
CA ALA A 619 -0.33 -57.44 -8.16
C ALA A 619 0.80 -57.63 -9.19
N LYS A 620 1.62 -56.60 -9.42
CA LYS A 620 3.06 -56.62 -9.13
C LYS A 620 3.74 -55.27 -9.35
N ALA A 621 4.73 -55.06 -8.49
CA ALA A 621 5.56 -53.89 -8.26
C ALA A 621 6.76 -53.76 -9.24
N LYS A 622 7.59 -52.74 -8.96
CA LYS A 622 8.98 -52.45 -9.39
C LYS A 622 9.08 -51.44 -10.55
N SER A 623 10.01 -50.48 -10.61
CA SER A 623 11.21 -50.13 -9.83
C SER A 623 11.74 -48.78 -10.34
N ARG A 624 12.36 -47.99 -9.46
CA ARG A 624 13.30 -46.90 -9.77
C ARG A 624 14.37 -47.34 -10.79
N LYS A 625 14.80 -46.41 -11.66
CA LYS A 625 16.19 -46.33 -12.16
C LYS A 625 16.55 -44.90 -12.57
N THR A 626 17.53 -44.36 -11.84
CA THR A 626 18.39 -43.23 -12.17
C THR A 626 19.33 -43.58 -13.32
N THR A 627 19.60 -42.63 -14.22
CA THR A 627 20.88 -42.56 -14.97
C THR A 627 21.19 -41.12 -15.36
N SER A 628 22.37 -40.66 -14.93
CA SER A 628 23.07 -39.50 -15.45
C SER A 628 23.65 -39.81 -16.84
N ARG A 629 23.84 -38.78 -17.68
CA ARG A 629 24.88 -38.78 -18.71
C ARG A 629 25.23 -37.35 -19.15
N LYS A 630 26.52 -37.06 -19.08
CA LYS A 630 27.25 -35.92 -19.69
C LYS A 630 27.36 -36.07 -21.21
N SER A 631 27.32 -34.96 -21.95
CA SER A 631 27.99 -34.74 -23.26
C SER A 631 27.95 -33.24 -23.54
N VAL A 632 29.04 -32.48 -23.34
CA VAL A 632 30.16 -32.19 -24.27
C VAL A 632 29.71 -31.62 -25.62
N ALA A 633 30.11 -30.36 -25.84
CA ALA A 633 29.85 -29.49 -26.97
C ALA A 633 30.64 -29.84 -28.24
N LYS A 634 30.16 -29.36 -29.41
CA LYS A 634 30.92 -28.67 -30.47
C LYS A 634 29.98 -28.13 -31.59
N PRO A 635 30.42 -27.19 -32.45
CA PRO A 635 29.69 -25.95 -32.77
C PRO A 635 29.45 -25.72 -34.29
N ILE A 636 29.09 -24.48 -34.66
CA ILE A 636 29.26 -23.76 -35.96
C ILE A 636 27.94 -23.60 -36.79
N PRO A 637 27.67 -22.49 -37.53
CA PRO A 637 28.43 -21.24 -37.74
C PRO A 637 27.66 -19.92 -37.49
N VAL A 638 28.43 -18.91 -37.08
CA VAL A 638 28.14 -17.48 -37.23
C VAL A 638 28.39 -17.08 -38.69
N LYS A 639 27.44 -16.36 -39.30
CA LYS A 639 27.68 -15.52 -40.49
C LYS A 639 27.70 -14.07 -40.05
N ASN A 640 28.79 -13.39 -40.35
CA ASN A 640 28.92 -11.94 -40.47
C ASN A 640 30.12 -11.70 -41.39
N PRO A 641 30.35 -10.50 -41.96
CA PRO A 641 29.48 -9.32 -42.09
C PRO A 641 29.54 -8.74 -43.52
N ASN A 642 28.82 -7.65 -43.79
CA ASN A 642 29.31 -6.63 -44.74
C ASN A 642 28.85 -5.23 -44.29
N PRO A 643 29.61 -4.19 -44.65
CA PRO A 643 29.89 -3.04 -43.80
C PRO A 643 28.92 -1.87 -44.03
N VAL A 644 28.59 -1.15 -42.96
CA VAL A 644 27.93 0.16 -43.05
C VAL A 644 29.02 1.23 -43.10
N ALA A 645 28.91 2.08 -44.12
CA ALA A 645 29.83 3.17 -44.42
C ALA A 645 29.75 4.30 -43.38
N TYR A 646 30.92 4.87 -43.11
CA TYR A 646 31.11 6.14 -42.39
C TYR A 646 30.39 7.29 -43.12
N TYR A 647 29.73 8.16 -42.36
CA TYR A 647 29.34 9.49 -42.84
C TYR A 647 30.05 10.55 -41.98
N ASP A 648 30.69 11.47 -42.69
CA ASP A 648 31.58 12.53 -42.23
C ASP A 648 30.79 13.85 -42.20
N PRO A 649 30.62 14.52 -41.04
CA PRO A 649 29.81 15.72 -40.94
C PRO A 649 30.67 16.96 -41.22
N ALA A 650 31.02 17.19 -42.48
CA ALA A 650 31.66 18.44 -42.91
C ALA A 650 31.37 18.77 -44.38
N LYS A 651 30.19 19.35 -44.66
CA LYS A 651 30.00 20.55 -45.50
C LYS A 651 28.52 20.84 -45.82
N PRO A 652 28.15 22.11 -46.03
CA PRO A 652 26.79 22.55 -46.30
C PRO A 652 26.47 22.67 -47.80
N ASP A 653 25.18 22.84 -48.05
CA ASP A 653 24.51 23.51 -49.18
C ASP A 653 23.79 22.69 -50.28
N ASP A 654 22.56 23.15 -50.52
CA ASP A 654 21.82 23.31 -51.78
C ASP A 654 20.58 22.43 -52.11
N ASP A 655 19.44 23.15 -51.99
CA ASP A 655 18.26 23.24 -52.89
C ASP A 655 17.15 22.15 -52.84
N PRO A 656 15.90 22.41 -53.32
CA PRO A 656 15.22 23.67 -53.67
C PRO A 656 13.77 23.81 -53.13
N HIS A 657 13.21 25.01 -53.28
CA HIS A 657 11.80 25.38 -53.13
C HIS A 657 10.80 24.46 -53.85
N VAL A 658 9.71 24.09 -53.16
CA VAL A 658 8.40 23.80 -53.78
C VAL A 658 7.30 24.48 -52.96
N ASP A 659 6.60 25.35 -53.66
CA ASP A 659 5.46 26.18 -53.22
C ASP A 659 4.17 25.37 -53.47
N LEU A 660 3.36 25.09 -52.44
CA LEU A 660 2.00 24.57 -52.60
C LEU A 660 1.05 25.14 -51.52
N SER A 661 -0.09 25.60 -52.02
CA SER A 661 -1.15 26.42 -51.40
C SER A 661 -1.98 25.71 -50.31
N PRO A 662 -2.65 26.49 -49.44
CA PRO A 662 -3.53 25.97 -48.40
C PRO A 662 -5.00 25.99 -48.86
N ASP A 663 -5.52 24.85 -49.30
CA ASP A 663 -6.98 24.61 -49.41
C ASP A 663 -7.17 23.10 -49.64
N GLU A 664 -7.69 22.40 -48.62
CA GLU A 664 -8.48 21.15 -48.67
C GLU A 664 -8.39 20.41 -47.32
N TYR A 665 -9.18 20.86 -46.34
CA TYR A 665 -9.69 19.99 -45.27
C TYR A 665 -11.20 20.19 -45.18
N PRO A 666 -12.01 19.10 -45.15
CA PRO A 666 -13.46 19.18 -45.10
C PRO A 666 -13.98 19.63 -43.72
N PRO A 667 -15.12 20.34 -43.65
CA PRO A 667 -15.64 20.92 -42.42
C PRO A 667 -16.44 19.90 -41.58
N GLU A 668 -16.14 19.83 -40.29
CA GLU A 668 -17.02 19.22 -39.29
C GLU A 668 -17.93 20.29 -38.69
N ASP A 669 -19.24 20.07 -38.86
CA ASP A 669 -20.34 20.85 -38.30
C ASP A 669 -20.34 20.83 -36.76
N TYR A 670 -20.03 21.98 -36.14
CA TYR A 670 -20.50 22.30 -34.79
C TYR A 670 -21.15 23.69 -34.81
N GLY A 671 -22.47 23.71 -34.98
CA GLY A 671 -23.29 24.89 -34.79
C GLY A 671 -23.46 25.23 -33.29
N PRO A 672 -23.63 26.52 -32.93
CA PRO A 672 -23.71 26.98 -31.55
C PRO A 672 -25.15 26.90 -31.03
N ASP A 673 -25.70 25.68 -30.90
CA ASP A 673 -27.03 25.46 -30.32
C ASP A 673 -27.08 24.10 -29.62
N ASN A 674 -26.32 23.94 -28.54
CA ASN A 674 -26.49 22.84 -27.58
C ASN A 674 -25.76 23.16 -26.25
N VAL A 675 -26.29 24.15 -25.53
CA VAL A 675 -26.03 24.32 -24.10
C VAL A 675 -27.25 23.77 -23.36
N PRO A 676 -27.11 22.76 -22.47
CA PRO A 676 -28.23 22.31 -21.65
C PRO A 676 -28.65 23.44 -20.71
N GLN A 677 -29.89 23.91 -20.82
CA GLN A 677 -30.46 24.82 -19.84
C GLN A 677 -30.61 24.12 -18.48
N PRO A 678 -30.31 24.80 -17.35
CA PRO A 678 -30.63 24.30 -16.03
C PRO A 678 -32.16 24.26 -15.82
N PRO A 679 -32.68 23.33 -15.00
CA PRO A 679 -34.11 23.26 -14.72
C PRO A 679 -34.59 24.52 -13.98
N ALA A 680 -35.68 25.10 -14.47
CA ALA A 680 -36.33 26.28 -13.90
C ALA A 680 -36.82 26.02 -12.47
N GLY A 681 -36.49 26.91 -11.53
CA GLY A 681 -37.11 26.94 -10.20
C GLY A 681 -36.26 27.38 -9.01
N TRP A 682 -35.16 28.13 -9.19
CA TRP A 682 -34.35 28.67 -8.08
C TRP A 682 -34.02 30.15 -8.35
N ASP A 683 -35.04 31.00 -8.28
CA ASP A 683 -34.85 32.43 -8.02
C ASP A 683 -35.07 32.62 -6.51
N ASP A 684 -33.98 32.66 -5.76
CA ASP A 684 -33.94 33.32 -4.46
C ASP A 684 -32.56 33.97 -4.30
N GLU A 685 -32.60 35.27 -4.06
CA GLU A 685 -31.48 36.18 -3.86
C GLU A 685 -30.54 35.68 -2.76
N ILE A 686 -29.26 35.48 -3.08
CA ILE A 686 -28.21 35.32 -2.08
C ILE A 686 -27.70 36.72 -1.73
N PRO A 687 -27.82 37.20 -0.48
CA PRO A 687 -27.19 38.43 -0.05
C PRO A 687 -25.67 38.23 0.06
N LEU A 688 -24.92 39.25 -0.37
CA LEU A 688 -23.47 39.36 -0.14
C LEU A 688 -23.18 39.28 1.37
N PRO A 689 -22.11 38.59 1.80
CA PRO A 689 -21.74 38.56 3.21
C PRO A 689 -21.16 39.92 3.63
N ASP A 690 -21.83 40.54 4.60
CA ASP A 690 -21.35 41.70 5.34
C ASP A 690 -20.06 41.37 6.11
N GLU A 691 -19.30 42.44 6.34
CA GLU A 691 -17.99 42.55 6.97
C GLU A 691 -17.82 41.78 8.29
N GLU A 692 -16.59 41.32 8.51
CA GLU A 692 -16.10 40.64 9.72
C GLU A 692 -16.46 41.40 11.01
N PRO A 693 -17.02 40.74 12.05
CA PRO A 693 -17.05 41.34 13.38
C PRO A 693 -15.68 41.25 14.03
N ALA A 694 -15.17 42.42 14.45
CA ALA A 694 -13.94 42.60 15.19
C ALA A 694 -13.84 41.69 16.43
N SER A 695 -12.64 41.15 16.64
CA SER A 695 -12.20 40.37 17.79
C SER A 695 -12.46 41.12 19.12
N PRO A 696 -12.96 40.46 20.18
CA PRO A 696 -13.03 41.06 21.50
C PRO A 696 -11.62 41.15 22.12
N GLU A 697 -11.25 42.36 22.56
CA GLU A 697 -10.05 42.64 23.35
C GLU A 697 -10.06 41.81 24.64
N TYR A 698 -8.94 41.16 24.92
CA TYR A 698 -8.71 40.38 26.14
C TYR A 698 -8.02 41.28 27.17
N GLU A 699 -8.76 41.74 28.18
CA GLU A 699 -8.18 42.38 29.38
C GLU A 699 -7.62 41.30 30.33
N PRO A 700 -6.38 41.44 30.83
CA PRO A 700 -5.83 40.55 31.84
C PRO A 700 -6.45 40.84 33.22
N PRO A 701 -6.66 39.82 34.08
CA PRO A 701 -7.25 40.02 35.39
C PRO A 701 -6.25 40.70 36.34
N GLU A 702 -6.72 41.76 36.99
CA GLU A 702 -6.09 42.35 38.17
C GLU A 702 -6.36 41.51 39.43
N ASN A 703 -5.28 41.37 40.24
CA ASN A 703 -5.11 40.74 41.55
C ASN A 703 -4.76 39.24 41.61
#